data_AF-A0A1A8P1W6-F1
#
_entry.id   AF-A0A1A8P1W6-F1
#
_cell.length_a   1.000
_cell.length_b   1.000
_cell.length_c   1.000
_cell.angle_alpha   90.00
_cell.angle_beta   90.00
_cell.angle_gamma   90.00
#
_symmetry.space_group_name_H-M   'P 1'
#
loop_
_entity.id
_entity.type
_entity.pdbx_description
1 polymer ?
#
loop_
_entity_poly.entity_id
_entity_poly.type
_entity_poly.pdbx_seq_one_letter_code
_entity_poly.pdbx_strand_id
1 'polypeptide(L)'
;VVCEIGPKRTPPTDLPLGNTDGQVEIELKGGGKGTSKVLFTYRDPRATSVHPSKGPAAGGTVITIQGDFLDTATKDDVRVSVGTVPCEVLSFGEGITCRTGRYQGSKVPSEPLTVTVWYGKSTSTNVSAAFQYFDNPKIADYKPKSSFFCGGRRIVVFGSGFELIQSAMMKVVSSSDEDSVKATSLEFVETAFNKNDTYYTDIMRTLLLDLMDEHVQNKNPKLMLRRSETVVERMLCNWMSICLYQFLRDTAGEPLYKLFKALKHQVEKGPVDAKLKKAKYTLNDTGLLGDDVEYSVLTLQVLVHGEGPDATLVKVLNCDSITQVKEKIIDQVYRNLPYSQRPKVESVALEWRPGSTGQILSDLDLTSQKEGRWKRFNTLAHYNVRDNATLILSKVLHTHPFHQHQDLHDEQNALLEDDNTFHLVRPTDEIDEGKSKRGSMKDKAMTKAITEIYLTRLLSVKGTLQQFVDDFFRSVLCSSSIVPPAVKYFFDFLDEQAQRHDNVDEETLHIWKTNSLPLRFWVNILRNPHFIFDVHVTEVVDASLHVIAQTFMDACTKTEHKLSRESPSNKLLYAKEISTYKKMVDDYYSGIRQMVPVSDQDMNTHLAEVSRQHTEKLNTQVALHHLYQYASKYYDAIIQSLDEDPAAKNKQLTLRLQQVAAALENKTTDL
;
A
#
# COMPACT_ATOMS: atom_id res chain seq x y z
N VAL A 1 -69.33 3.46 20.87
CA VAL A 1 -69.30 4.93 20.74
C VAL A 1 -67.97 5.28 20.10
N VAL A 2 -67.96 6.01 18.98
CA VAL A 2 -66.73 6.50 18.32
C VAL A 2 -66.82 8.03 18.29
N CYS A 3 -65.84 8.70 18.88
CA CYS A 3 -65.78 10.17 18.98
C CYS A 3 -64.41 10.66 18.47
N GLU A 4 -64.40 11.76 17.71
CA GLU A 4 -63.16 12.44 17.27
C GLU A 4 -62.87 13.59 18.27
N ILE A 5 -61.66 13.63 18.81
CA ILE A 5 -61.22 14.68 19.75
C ILE A 5 -60.56 15.85 19.00
N GLY A 6 -60.73 17.07 19.51
CA GLY A 6 -60.11 18.28 18.95
C GLY A 6 -58.67 18.52 19.43
N PRO A 7 -57.95 19.52 18.87
CA PRO A 7 -56.59 19.84 19.27
C PRO A 7 -56.53 20.42 20.69
N LYS A 8 -55.45 20.11 21.43
CA LYS A 8 -55.16 20.75 22.72
C LYS A 8 -54.79 22.22 22.46
N ARG A 9 -55.61 23.16 22.93
CA ARG A 9 -55.32 24.60 22.85
C ARG A 9 -54.19 24.93 23.83
N THR A 10 -53.09 25.49 23.33
CA THR A 10 -52.04 26.04 24.19
C THR A 10 -52.54 27.35 24.82
N PRO A 11 -52.42 27.54 26.14
CA PRO A 11 -52.73 28.81 26.76
C PRO A 11 -51.73 29.90 26.31
N PRO A 12 -52.06 31.20 26.44
CA PRO A 12 -51.12 32.29 26.23
C PRO A 12 -49.85 32.10 27.07
N THR A 13 -48.72 32.66 26.62
CA THR A 13 -47.35 32.44 27.12
C THR A 13 -47.15 32.64 28.63
N ASP A 14 -48.11 33.26 29.31
CA ASP A 14 -48.07 33.65 30.72
C ASP A 14 -48.69 32.60 31.68
N LEU A 15 -49.14 31.44 31.17
CA LEU A 15 -49.72 30.36 31.97
C LEU A 15 -48.94 29.04 31.81
N PRO A 16 -48.73 28.26 32.89
CA PRO A 16 -48.06 26.97 32.79
C PRO A 16 -48.85 26.01 31.88
N LEU A 17 -48.12 25.23 31.07
CA LEU A 17 -48.73 24.14 30.29
C LEU A 17 -49.43 23.17 31.26
N GLY A 18 -50.76 23.16 31.25
CA GLY A 18 -51.54 22.18 32.01
C GLY A 18 -51.23 20.75 31.57
N ASN A 19 -51.50 19.77 32.44
CA ASN A 19 -51.25 18.34 32.22
C ASN A 19 -51.68 17.88 30.81
N THR A 20 -50.85 17.07 30.17
CA THR A 20 -51.12 16.46 28.85
C THR A 20 -51.92 15.17 28.97
N ASP A 21 -52.20 14.70 30.18
CA ASP A 21 -52.87 13.45 30.48
C ASP A 21 -54.18 13.64 31.28
N GLY A 22 -55.14 12.74 31.06
CA GLY A 22 -56.43 12.76 31.76
C GLY A 22 -57.28 11.52 31.51
N GLN A 23 -58.26 11.25 32.37
CA GLN A 23 -59.22 10.17 32.17
C GLN A 23 -60.24 10.56 31.09
N VAL A 24 -60.66 9.58 30.29
CA VAL A 24 -61.75 9.73 29.33
C VAL A 24 -63.07 9.49 30.06
N GLU A 25 -63.99 10.45 30.00
CA GLU A 25 -65.31 10.37 30.61
C GLU A 25 -66.40 10.29 29.53
N ILE A 26 -67.36 9.37 29.70
CA ILE A 26 -68.57 9.29 28.87
C ILE A 26 -69.76 9.68 29.74
N GLU A 27 -70.56 10.63 29.27
CA GLU A 27 -71.78 11.10 29.93
C GLU A 27 -73.01 10.67 29.14
N LEU A 28 -73.99 10.07 29.84
CA LEU A 28 -75.26 9.64 29.27
C LEU A 28 -76.34 10.71 29.50
N LYS A 29 -77.33 10.78 28.59
CA LYS A 29 -78.52 11.61 28.80
C LYS A 29 -79.30 11.09 30.01
N GLY A 30 -79.14 11.78 31.15
CA GLY A 30 -79.62 11.37 32.47
C GLY A 30 -78.61 11.58 33.61
N GLY A 31 -77.38 12.03 33.33
CA GLY A 31 -76.37 12.41 34.34
C GLY A 31 -75.47 11.27 34.82
N GLY A 32 -75.65 10.05 34.31
CA GLY A 32 -74.73 8.94 34.56
C GLY A 32 -73.41 9.13 33.82
N LYS A 33 -72.30 8.95 34.54
CA LYS A 33 -70.93 9.15 34.06
C LYS A 33 -70.11 7.87 34.24
N GLY A 34 -69.29 7.53 33.25
CA GLY A 34 -68.31 6.46 33.33
C GLY A 34 -66.91 6.97 32.97
N THR A 35 -65.92 6.71 33.82
CA THR A 35 -64.53 7.15 33.64
C THR A 35 -63.60 5.98 33.32
N SER A 36 -62.60 6.23 32.48
CA SER A 36 -61.59 5.22 32.12
C SER A 36 -60.62 4.95 33.27
N LYS A 37 -60.20 3.69 33.43
CA LYS A 37 -59.13 3.28 34.36
C LYS A 37 -57.72 3.64 33.89
N VAL A 38 -57.57 3.95 32.60
CA VAL A 38 -56.31 4.38 31.97
C VAL A 38 -56.39 5.86 31.60
N LEU A 39 -55.25 6.52 31.52
CA LEU A 39 -55.14 7.92 31.12
C LEU A 39 -54.95 8.01 29.60
N PHE A 40 -55.65 8.96 28.98
CA PHE A 40 -55.36 9.45 27.65
C PHE A 40 -54.28 10.53 27.74
N THR A 41 -53.31 10.55 26.83
CA THR A 41 -52.23 11.55 26.82
C THR A 41 -52.09 12.19 25.44
N TYR A 42 -52.09 13.52 25.39
CA TYR A 42 -51.67 14.27 24.19
C TYR A 42 -50.15 14.18 24.04
N ARG A 43 -49.69 13.63 22.92
CA ARG A 43 -48.28 13.55 22.54
C ARG A 43 -48.06 14.24 21.20
N ASP A 44 -46.90 14.85 21.02
CA ASP A 44 -46.49 15.50 19.79
C ASP A 44 -45.40 14.66 19.10
N PRO A 45 -45.68 14.04 17.94
CA PRO A 45 -44.72 13.16 17.27
C PRO A 45 -43.57 13.97 16.69
N ARG A 46 -42.33 13.57 16.98
CA ARG A 46 -41.12 14.27 16.54
C ARG A 46 -40.18 13.33 15.81
N ALA A 47 -40.14 13.39 14.49
CA ALA A 47 -39.15 12.67 13.70
C ALA A 47 -37.79 13.36 13.79
N THR A 48 -36.72 12.57 13.99
CA THR A 48 -35.35 13.07 14.17
C THR A 48 -34.40 12.58 13.09
N SER A 49 -34.57 11.36 12.61
CA SER A 49 -33.65 10.77 11.62
C SER A 49 -34.37 9.83 10.65
N VAL A 50 -33.74 9.64 9.49
CA VAL A 50 -34.18 8.70 8.44
C VAL A 50 -32.97 7.89 7.96
N HIS A 51 -33.12 6.58 7.89
CA HIS A 51 -32.06 5.68 7.39
C HIS A 51 -32.64 4.58 6.48
N PRO A 52 -32.03 4.27 5.32
CA PRO A 52 -30.91 4.97 4.69
C PRO A 52 -31.29 6.33 4.11
N SER A 53 -30.32 7.20 3.86
CA SER A 53 -30.52 8.57 3.32
C SER A 53 -30.46 8.66 1.79
N LYS A 54 -30.26 7.54 1.10
CA LYS A 54 -30.12 7.48 -0.36
C LYS A 54 -30.82 6.24 -0.93
N GLY A 55 -31.27 6.32 -2.18
CA GLY A 55 -31.83 5.17 -2.91
C GLY A 55 -32.03 5.44 -4.41
N PRO A 56 -32.38 4.41 -5.20
CA PRO A 56 -32.53 4.53 -6.65
C PRO A 56 -33.80 5.29 -7.04
N ALA A 57 -33.76 6.02 -8.14
CA ALA A 57 -34.90 6.77 -8.69
C ALA A 57 -36.12 5.89 -9.01
N ALA A 58 -35.94 4.59 -9.23
CA ALA A 58 -37.01 3.61 -9.40
C ALA A 58 -37.88 3.43 -8.14
N GLY A 59 -37.37 3.83 -6.97
CA GLY A 59 -38.01 3.59 -5.68
C GLY A 59 -37.72 2.19 -5.14
N GLY A 60 -38.51 1.76 -4.14
CA GLY A 60 -38.38 0.46 -3.50
C GLY A 60 -37.43 0.42 -2.30
N THR A 61 -36.82 1.55 -1.93
CA THR A 61 -35.98 1.65 -0.73
C THR A 61 -36.86 1.65 0.51
N VAL A 62 -36.63 0.71 1.42
CA VAL A 62 -37.26 0.70 2.74
C VAL A 62 -36.45 1.63 3.65
N ILE A 63 -37.05 2.77 4.00
CA ILE A 63 -36.48 3.72 4.94
C ILE A 63 -37.12 3.56 6.32
N THR A 64 -36.32 3.76 7.35
CA THR A 64 -36.71 3.75 8.76
C THR A 64 -36.64 5.18 9.29
N ILE A 65 -37.77 5.67 9.80
CA ILE A 65 -37.92 6.98 10.43
C ILE A 65 -37.92 6.77 11.94
N GLN A 66 -36.99 7.41 12.63
CA GLN A 66 -36.86 7.36 14.09
C GLN A 66 -37.14 8.73 14.70
N GLY A 67 -37.51 8.74 15.97
CA GLY A 67 -37.95 9.94 16.66
C GLY A 67 -38.65 9.64 17.98
N ASP A 68 -39.28 10.66 18.54
CA ASP A 68 -40.01 10.58 19.80
C ASP A 68 -41.52 10.52 19.54
N PHE A 69 -42.23 9.66 20.29
CA PHE A 69 -43.70 9.53 20.27
C PHE A 69 -44.31 9.26 18.88
N LEU A 70 -43.58 8.60 17.98
CA LEU A 70 -44.05 8.31 16.62
C LEU A 70 -45.22 7.32 16.59
N ASP A 71 -45.43 6.58 17.68
CA ASP A 71 -46.47 5.57 17.93
C ASP A 71 -47.84 6.15 18.31
N THR A 72 -47.99 7.49 18.32
CA THR A 72 -49.16 8.21 18.82
C THR A 72 -50.45 8.06 17.98
N ALA A 73 -50.41 7.31 16.87
CA ALA A 73 -51.55 7.12 15.96
C ALA A 73 -51.76 5.65 15.59
N THR A 74 -52.64 5.38 14.62
CA THR A 74 -52.78 4.06 14.00
C THR A 74 -52.15 4.05 12.61
N LYS A 75 -51.79 2.86 12.10
CA LYS A 75 -51.19 2.72 10.76
C LYS A 75 -52.05 3.32 9.66
N ASP A 76 -53.38 3.25 9.79
CA ASP A 76 -54.34 3.74 8.78
C ASP A 76 -54.44 5.28 8.77
N ASP A 77 -54.07 5.94 9.86
CA ASP A 77 -54.10 7.41 10.00
C ASP A 77 -52.80 8.08 9.56
N VAL A 78 -51.79 7.30 9.13
CA VAL A 78 -50.42 7.79 8.90
C VAL A 78 -50.07 7.74 7.43
N ARG A 79 -49.57 8.86 6.90
CA ARG A 79 -49.10 8.97 5.51
C ARG A 79 -47.69 9.54 5.47
N VAL A 80 -46.80 8.91 4.70
CA VAL A 80 -45.39 9.33 4.59
C VAL A 80 -45.06 9.72 3.16
N SER A 81 -44.28 10.79 2.99
CA SER A 81 -43.79 11.25 1.68
C SER A 81 -42.32 11.67 1.75
N VAL A 82 -41.59 11.43 0.66
CA VAL A 82 -40.22 11.91 0.43
C VAL A 82 -40.28 13.00 -0.63
N GLY A 83 -40.25 14.27 -0.21
CA GLY A 83 -40.59 15.40 -1.07
C GLY A 83 -42.02 15.25 -1.61
N THR A 84 -42.15 15.11 -2.93
CA THR A 84 -43.43 14.87 -3.62
C THR A 84 -43.73 13.39 -3.86
N VAL A 85 -42.81 12.48 -3.51
CA VAL A 85 -42.94 11.05 -3.79
C VAL A 85 -43.62 10.33 -2.61
N PRO A 86 -44.71 9.57 -2.82
CA PRO A 86 -45.35 8.82 -1.74
C PRO A 86 -44.44 7.69 -1.23
N CYS A 87 -44.46 7.44 0.09
CA CYS A 87 -43.77 6.33 0.75
C CYS A 87 -44.79 5.42 1.43
N GLU A 88 -44.83 4.15 1.02
CA GLU A 88 -45.80 3.17 1.51
C GLU A 88 -45.42 2.66 2.89
N VAL A 89 -46.27 2.87 3.91
CA VAL A 89 -45.98 2.47 5.29
C VAL A 89 -46.05 0.95 5.46
N LEU A 90 -44.93 0.34 5.83
CA LEU A 90 -44.80 -1.10 6.06
C LEU A 90 -45.09 -1.46 7.51
N SER A 91 -44.36 -0.84 8.45
CA SER A 91 -44.54 -1.01 9.90
C SER A 91 -44.69 0.34 10.59
N PHE A 92 -45.50 0.35 11.64
CA PHE A 92 -45.82 1.51 12.46
C PHE A 92 -45.64 1.18 13.94
N GLY A 93 -44.98 2.06 14.70
CA GLY A 93 -44.65 1.90 16.11
C GLY A 93 -43.71 3.02 16.57
N GLU A 94 -42.80 2.73 17.49
CA GLU A 94 -41.76 3.69 17.94
C GLU A 94 -40.85 4.15 16.79
N GLY A 95 -40.69 3.32 15.77
CA GLY A 95 -40.10 3.68 14.48
C GLY A 95 -41.03 3.32 13.34
N ILE A 96 -41.05 4.16 12.29
CA ILE A 96 -41.91 3.96 11.11
C ILE A 96 -41.03 3.47 9.96
N THR A 97 -41.37 2.33 9.37
CA THR A 97 -40.72 1.87 8.14
C THR A 97 -41.64 2.11 6.96
N CYS A 98 -41.11 2.71 5.89
CA CYS A 98 -41.87 2.90 4.67
C CYS A 98 -41.03 2.61 3.43
N ARG A 99 -41.67 2.20 2.34
CA ARG A 99 -41.05 1.90 1.06
C ARG A 99 -41.22 3.07 0.11
N THR A 100 -40.12 3.63 -0.39
CA THR A 100 -40.13 4.80 -1.28
C THR A 100 -40.78 4.48 -2.63
N GLY A 101 -41.56 5.43 -3.14
CA GLY A 101 -42.12 5.36 -4.50
C GLY A 101 -41.11 5.75 -5.58
N ARG A 102 -41.55 5.70 -6.84
CA ARG A 102 -40.74 6.09 -7.99
C ARG A 102 -40.58 7.62 -8.06
N TYR A 103 -39.35 8.09 -8.16
CA TYR A 103 -39.05 9.50 -8.39
C TYR A 103 -39.33 9.88 -9.85
N GLN A 104 -40.14 10.92 -10.05
CA GLN A 104 -40.55 11.41 -11.38
C GLN A 104 -39.77 12.66 -11.84
N GLY A 105 -38.81 13.14 -11.05
CA GLY A 105 -37.99 14.29 -11.44
C GLY A 105 -37.05 13.95 -12.59
N SER A 106 -36.79 14.93 -13.46
CA SER A 106 -35.91 14.79 -14.61
C SER A 106 -34.42 14.84 -14.28
N LYS A 107 -34.06 15.30 -13.08
CA LYS A 107 -32.67 15.45 -12.61
C LYS A 107 -32.35 14.41 -11.55
N VAL A 108 -31.30 13.63 -11.80
CA VAL A 108 -30.72 12.66 -10.87
C VAL A 108 -29.20 12.92 -10.84
N PRO A 109 -28.53 13.00 -9.67
CA PRO A 109 -29.09 12.93 -8.32
C PRO A 109 -30.12 14.05 -8.05
N SER A 110 -31.16 13.74 -7.28
CA SER A 110 -32.12 14.76 -6.85
C SER A 110 -31.46 15.74 -5.89
N GLU A 111 -32.06 16.90 -5.62
CA GLU A 111 -31.68 17.67 -4.43
C GLU A 111 -32.05 16.88 -3.15
N PRO A 112 -31.43 17.15 -1.99
CA PRO A 112 -31.82 16.53 -0.72
C PRO A 112 -33.28 16.84 -0.38
N LEU A 113 -34.12 15.81 -0.32
CA LEU A 113 -35.56 15.92 -0.10
C LEU A 113 -35.92 15.75 1.38
N THR A 114 -36.92 16.52 1.81
CA THR A 114 -37.52 16.41 3.14
C THR A 114 -38.42 15.18 3.21
N VAL A 115 -38.31 14.41 4.28
CA VAL A 115 -39.25 13.33 4.60
C VAL A 115 -40.32 13.89 5.53
N THR A 116 -41.59 13.72 5.18
CA THR A 116 -42.73 14.23 5.95
C THR A 116 -43.65 13.09 6.35
N VAL A 117 -44.01 13.05 7.63
CA VAL A 117 -44.99 12.12 8.21
C VAL A 117 -46.22 12.91 8.62
N TRP A 118 -47.36 12.55 8.06
CA TRP A 118 -48.67 13.13 8.35
C TRP A 118 -49.44 12.20 9.26
N TYR A 119 -49.99 12.77 10.34
CA TYR A 119 -50.83 12.10 11.33
C TYR A 119 -52.25 12.66 11.24
N GLY A 120 -53.20 11.83 10.82
CA GLY A 120 -54.60 12.21 10.64
C GLY A 120 -54.79 13.32 9.59
N LYS A 121 -55.45 14.42 9.98
CA LYS A 121 -55.81 15.53 9.08
C LYS A 121 -54.90 16.75 9.19
N SER A 122 -54.30 17.01 10.36
CA SER A 122 -53.72 18.34 10.66
C SER A 122 -52.34 18.31 11.32
N THR A 123 -51.84 17.15 11.75
CA THR A 123 -50.55 17.04 12.45
C THR A 123 -49.51 16.47 11.49
N SER A 124 -48.31 17.06 11.45
CA SER A 124 -47.20 16.56 10.64
C SER A 124 -45.87 16.81 11.29
N THR A 125 -44.93 15.90 11.10
CA THR A 125 -43.52 16.05 11.49
C THR A 125 -42.63 15.82 10.27
N ASN A 126 -41.46 16.44 10.23
CA ASN A 126 -40.57 16.34 9.09
C ASN A 126 -39.10 16.24 9.49
N VAL A 127 -38.32 15.63 8.60
CA VAL A 127 -36.86 15.61 8.66
C VAL A 127 -36.34 16.22 7.36
N SER A 128 -35.81 17.44 7.47
CA SER A 128 -35.30 18.22 6.34
C SER A 128 -34.06 17.57 5.73
N ALA A 129 -33.94 17.59 4.40
CA ALA A 129 -32.78 17.06 3.66
C ALA A 129 -32.41 15.59 4.01
N ALA A 130 -33.42 14.77 4.33
CA ALA A 130 -33.22 13.44 4.89
C ALA A 130 -32.99 12.34 3.85
N PHE A 131 -33.40 12.54 2.59
CA PHE A 131 -33.29 11.51 1.56
C PHE A 131 -32.97 12.07 0.16
N GLN A 132 -32.18 11.34 -0.63
CA GLN A 132 -31.82 11.74 -1.99
C GLN A 132 -31.94 10.56 -2.97
N TYR A 133 -32.55 10.80 -4.13
CA TYR A 133 -32.64 9.82 -5.20
C TYR A 133 -31.43 9.88 -6.13
N PHE A 134 -30.88 8.71 -6.48
CA PHE A 134 -29.73 8.50 -7.36
C PHE A 134 -30.10 7.66 -8.59
N ASP A 135 -29.16 7.55 -9.54
CA ASP A 135 -29.35 6.77 -10.76
C ASP A 135 -29.65 5.30 -10.45
N ASN A 136 -30.51 4.70 -11.27
CA ASN A 136 -30.86 3.29 -11.10
C ASN A 136 -29.64 2.38 -11.33
N PRO A 137 -29.54 1.24 -10.62
CA PRO A 137 -28.45 0.30 -10.82
C PRO A 137 -28.39 -0.20 -12.26
N LYS A 138 -27.19 -0.30 -12.82
CA LYS A 138 -26.93 -0.79 -14.19
C LYS A 138 -26.00 -1.98 -14.14
N ILE A 139 -26.38 -3.04 -14.84
CA ILE A 139 -25.52 -4.20 -15.05
C ILE A 139 -24.65 -3.90 -16.27
N ALA A 140 -23.33 -4.00 -16.10
CA ALA A 140 -22.35 -3.84 -17.17
C ALA A 140 -21.90 -5.20 -17.71
N ASP A 141 -21.64 -6.17 -16.82
CA ASP A 141 -21.18 -7.50 -17.18
C ASP A 141 -21.56 -8.54 -16.12
N TYR A 142 -21.34 -9.82 -16.39
CA TYR A 142 -21.48 -10.90 -15.42
C TYR A 142 -20.60 -12.10 -15.79
N LYS A 143 -20.12 -12.83 -14.77
CA LYS A 143 -19.35 -14.07 -14.93
C LYS A 143 -19.85 -15.14 -13.95
N PRO A 144 -19.88 -16.42 -14.37
CA PRO A 144 -19.55 -16.96 -15.68
C PRO A 144 -20.69 -16.82 -16.71
N LYS A 145 -20.39 -16.97 -18.01
CA LYS A 145 -21.39 -16.91 -19.11
C LYS A 145 -22.22 -18.19 -19.28
N SER A 146 -21.78 -19.29 -18.70
CA SER A 146 -22.45 -20.59 -18.76
C SER A 146 -22.53 -21.24 -17.38
N SER A 147 -23.55 -22.07 -17.19
CA SER A 147 -23.81 -22.81 -15.95
C SER A 147 -24.19 -24.26 -16.23
N PHE A 148 -24.08 -25.13 -15.22
CA PHE A 148 -24.55 -26.50 -15.28
C PHE A 148 -26.08 -26.53 -15.18
N PHE A 149 -26.73 -27.46 -15.89
CA PHE A 149 -28.19 -27.61 -15.90
C PHE A 149 -28.78 -27.89 -14.50
N CYS A 150 -28.01 -28.53 -13.62
CA CYS A 150 -28.39 -28.85 -12.24
C CYS A 150 -28.28 -27.68 -11.24
N GLY A 151 -27.88 -26.47 -11.67
CA GLY A 151 -27.82 -25.29 -10.82
C GLY A 151 -26.61 -25.23 -9.87
N GLY A 152 -26.68 -24.38 -8.84
CA GLY A 152 -25.65 -24.24 -7.80
C GLY A 152 -24.44 -23.36 -8.15
N ARG A 153 -24.39 -22.78 -9.36
CA ARG A 153 -23.27 -21.93 -9.80
C ARG A 153 -23.45 -20.48 -9.34
N ARG A 154 -22.45 -19.94 -8.64
CA ARG A 154 -22.42 -18.51 -8.27
C ARG A 154 -22.18 -17.65 -9.51
N ILE A 155 -23.10 -16.72 -9.78
CA ILE A 155 -22.98 -15.71 -10.83
C ILE A 155 -22.61 -14.38 -10.17
N VAL A 156 -21.49 -13.81 -10.58
CA VAL A 156 -21.01 -12.49 -10.16
C VAL A 156 -21.44 -11.47 -11.21
N VAL A 157 -22.13 -10.42 -10.78
CA VAL A 157 -22.62 -9.35 -11.65
C VAL A 157 -21.81 -8.09 -11.40
N PHE A 158 -21.30 -7.49 -12.48
CA PHE A 158 -20.56 -6.25 -12.49
C PHE A 158 -21.44 -5.12 -13.01
N GLY A 159 -21.23 -3.90 -12.52
CA GLY A 159 -22.14 -2.79 -12.78
C GLY A 159 -21.95 -1.64 -11.81
N SER A 160 -22.89 -0.70 -11.82
CA SER A 160 -22.89 0.51 -11.01
C SER A 160 -24.22 0.68 -10.28
N GLY A 161 -24.24 1.38 -9.14
CA GLY A 161 -25.48 1.70 -8.43
C GLY A 161 -26.01 0.55 -7.55
N PHE A 162 -25.29 -0.57 -7.43
CA PHE A 162 -25.70 -1.70 -6.58
C PHE A 162 -25.67 -1.35 -5.10
N GLU A 163 -24.94 -0.32 -4.68
CA GLU A 163 -24.94 0.21 -3.32
C GLU A 163 -26.31 0.78 -2.89
N LEU A 164 -27.13 1.23 -3.84
CA LEU A 164 -28.40 1.92 -3.56
C LEU A 164 -29.58 0.99 -3.24
N ILE A 165 -29.48 -0.29 -3.62
CA ILE A 165 -30.54 -1.29 -3.38
C ILE A 165 -30.38 -1.92 -1.99
N GLN A 166 -31.38 -2.53 -1.39
CA GLN A 166 -31.21 -3.24 -0.10
C GLN A 166 -31.14 -4.75 -0.28
N SER A 167 -31.75 -5.24 -1.35
CA SER A 167 -31.71 -6.63 -1.82
C SER A 167 -31.63 -6.63 -3.34
N ALA A 168 -31.07 -7.69 -3.91
CA ALA A 168 -31.07 -7.91 -5.35
C ALA A 168 -31.56 -9.32 -5.64
N MET A 169 -32.34 -9.45 -6.70
CA MET A 169 -32.84 -10.70 -7.23
C MET A 169 -32.33 -10.85 -8.67
N MET A 170 -31.70 -11.96 -8.98
CA MET A 170 -31.28 -12.27 -10.34
C MET A 170 -32.41 -12.99 -11.07
N LYS A 171 -32.63 -12.68 -12.36
CA LYS A 171 -33.53 -13.45 -13.23
C LYS A 171 -32.79 -13.77 -14.52
N VAL A 172 -32.68 -15.06 -14.83
CA VAL A 172 -32.09 -15.56 -16.08
C VAL A 172 -33.23 -16.00 -16.98
N VAL A 173 -33.31 -15.46 -18.19
CA VAL A 173 -34.34 -15.83 -19.17
C VAL A 173 -33.66 -16.71 -20.23
N SER A 174 -34.12 -17.95 -20.38
CA SER A 174 -33.69 -18.80 -21.48
C SER A 174 -34.39 -18.35 -22.76
N SER A 175 -33.64 -18.00 -23.81
CA SER A 175 -34.20 -17.88 -25.16
C SER A 175 -34.60 -19.27 -25.63
N SER A 176 -35.90 -19.51 -25.81
CA SER A 176 -36.36 -20.63 -26.65
C SER A 176 -36.27 -20.15 -28.09
N ASP A 177 -35.57 -20.92 -28.93
CA ASP A 177 -35.73 -20.82 -30.38
C ASP A 177 -37.19 -21.10 -30.75
N GLU A 178 -37.63 -20.44 -31.82
CA GLU A 178 -38.94 -20.65 -32.45
C GLU A 178 -39.21 -22.14 -32.67
N ASP A 179 -40.43 -22.58 -32.36
CA ASP A 179 -40.95 -23.95 -32.46
C ASP A 179 -40.59 -24.94 -31.33
N SER A 180 -41.21 -24.76 -30.15
CA SER A 180 -42.12 -25.78 -29.56
C SER A 180 -42.51 -25.47 -28.10
N VAL A 181 -43.82 -25.49 -27.85
CA VAL A 181 -44.54 -25.76 -26.58
C VAL A 181 -44.02 -25.08 -25.29
N LYS A 182 -44.67 -23.95 -24.93
CA LYS A 182 -44.72 -23.35 -23.57
C LYS A 182 -43.43 -23.52 -22.76
N ALA A 183 -42.37 -22.82 -23.13
CA ALA A 183 -41.20 -22.63 -22.28
C ALA A 183 -41.61 -21.81 -21.04
N THR A 184 -41.79 -22.48 -19.92
CA THR A 184 -41.95 -21.83 -18.62
C THR A 184 -40.67 -21.05 -18.35
N SER A 185 -40.74 -19.72 -18.31
CA SER A 185 -39.66 -18.87 -17.82
C SER A 185 -39.27 -19.37 -16.43
N LEU A 186 -38.14 -20.08 -16.31
CA LEU A 186 -37.66 -20.55 -15.03
C LEU A 186 -37.09 -19.35 -14.27
N GLU A 187 -37.88 -18.84 -13.32
CA GLU A 187 -37.46 -17.79 -12.40
C GLU A 187 -36.60 -18.40 -11.29
N PHE A 188 -35.29 -18.25 -11.39
CA PHE A 188 -34.37 -18.57 -10.30
C PHE A 188 -34.22 -17.36 -9.39
N VAL A 189 -35.00 -17.33 -8.30
CA VAL A 189 -34.96 -16.26 -7.32
C VAL A 189 -33.88 -16.54 -6.29
N GLU A 190 -32.70 -15.96 -6.48
CA GLU A 190 -31.61 -16.03 -5.51
C GLU A 190 -31.33 -14.64 -4.91
N THR A 191 -31.19 -14.58 -3.59
CA THR A 191 -30.87 -13.36 -2.86
C THR A 191 -29.36 -13.08 -2.96
N ALA A 192 -28.95 -11.87 -3.32
CA ALA A 192 -27.53 -11.51 -3.35
C ALA A 192 -26.84 -11.71 -1.99
N PHE A 193 -25.68 -12.39 -1.99
CA PHE A 193 -25.00 -12.85 -0.77
C PHE A 193 -23.99 -11.87 -0.16
N ASN A 194 -23.60 -10.79 -0.85
CA ASN A 194 -22.84 -9.67 -0.29
C ASN A 194 -22.65 -8.56 -1.34
N LYS A 195 -22.53 -7.33 -0.85
CA LYS A 195 -21.94 -6.20 -1.58
C LYS A 195 -20.74 -5.77 -0.77
N ASN A 196 -19.51 -6.04 -1.22
CA ASN A 196 -18.33 -5.24 -0.83
C ASN A 196 -17.05 -5.85 -1.39
N ASP A 197 -16.29 -5.01 -2.06
CA ASP A 197 -14.87 -5.22 -2.41
C ASP A 197 -13.92 -4.74 -1.27
N THR A 198 -14.43 -4.47 -0.05
CA THR A 198 -13.71 -3.80 1.06
C THR A 198 -13.31 -4.71 2.22
N TYR A 199 -13.58 -6.01 2.11
CA TYR A 199 -13.39 -7.00 3.18
C TYR A 199 -11.98 -7.00 3.79
N TYR A 200 -10.95 -6.75 2.97
CA TYR A 200 -9.56 -6.75 3.42
C TYR A 200 -9.26 -5.63 4.43
N THR A 201 -9.78 -4.42 4.20
CA THR A 201 -9.55 -3.27 5.09
C THR A 201 -10.29 -3.44 6.41
N ASP A 202 -11.49 -4.01 6.37
CA ASP A 202 -12.28 -4.27 7.58
C ASP A 202 -11.60 -5.32 8.46
N ILE A 203 -11.16 -6.45 7.89
CA ILE A 203 -10.38 -7.46 8.63
C ILE A 203 -9.11 -6.85 9.21
N MET A 204 -8.36 -6.09 8.40
CA MET A 204 -7.11 -5.48 8.84
C MET A 204 -7.35 -4.53 10.02
N ARG A 205 -8.40 -3.68 9.97
CA ARG A 205 -8.76 -2.79 11.07
C ARG A 205 -9.11 -3.60 12.33
N THR A 206 -9.93 -4.63 12.22
CA THR A 206 -10.30 -5.48 13.37
C THR A 206 -9.08 -6.15 14.01
N LEU A 207 -8.24 -6.82 13.22
CA LEU A 207 -7.04 -7.48 13.75
C LEU A 207 -6.04 -6.48 14.35
N LEU A 208 -6.00 -5.25 13.82
CA LEU A 208 -5.10 -4.22 14.32
C LEU A 208 -5.60 -3.66 15.65
N LEU A 209 -6.92 -3.52 15.82
CA LEU A 209 -7.53 -3.16 17.10
C LEU A 209 -7.17 -4.19 18.18
N ASP A 210 -7.33 -5.48 17.89
CA ASP A 210 -6.99 -6.54 18.84
C ASP A 210 -5.51 -6.49 19.25
N LEU A 211 -4.60 -6.26 18.28
CA LEU A 211 -3.17 -6.10 18.54
C LEU A 211 -2.87 -4.85 19.40
N MET A 212 -3.57 -3.75 19.14
CA MET A 212 -3.40 -2.50 19.89
C MET A 212 -3.84 -2.67 21.34
N ASP A 213 -5.01 -3.27 21.56
CA ASP A 213 -5.53 -3.57 22.89
C ASP A 213 -4.56 -4.45 23.69
N GLU A 214 -3.98 -5.48 23.07
CA GLU A 214 -2.99 -6.35 23.70
C GLU A 214 -1.74 -5.57 24.16
N HIS A 215 -1.17 -4.71 23.30
CA HIS A 215 0.02 -3.92 23.65
C HIS A 215 -0.25 -2.87 24.73
N VAL A 216 -1.43 -2.27 24.70
CA VAL A 216 -1.91 -1.30 25.69
C VAL A 216 -2.08 -1.98 27.05
N GLN A 217 -2.72 -3.15 27.09
CA GLN A 217 -2.90 -3.94 28.31
C GLN A 217 -1.57 -4.43 28.89
N ASN A 218 -0.62 -4.83 28.04
CA ASN A 218 0.72 -5.24 28.41
C ASN A 218 1.66 -4.08 28.80
N LYS A 219 1.13 -2.85 28.94
CA LYS A 219 1.87 -1.61 29.31
C LYS A 219 3.05 -1.27 28.40
N ASN A 220 3.02 -1.70 27.15
CA ASN A 220 4.08 -1.47 26.18
C ASN A 220 3.57 -0.81 24.88
N PRO A 221 2.77 0.26 24.94
CA PRO A 221 2.14 0.82 23.74
C PRO A 221 3.19 1.38 22.76
N LYS A 222 4.34 1.90 23.23
CA LYS A 222 5.44 2.38 22.37
C LYS A 222 6.12 1.29 21.52
N LEU A 223 5.88 0.00 21.81
CA LEU A 223 6.43 -1.11 21.04
C LEU A 223 5.51 -1.59 19.91
N MET A 224 4.27 -1.09 19.86
CA MET A 224 3.30 -1.43 18.83
C MET A 224 3.83 -1.10 17.44
N LEU A 225 3.64 -2.03 16.50
CA LEU A 225 4.13 -1.97 15.13
C LEU A 225 5.65 -1.76 15.02
N ARG A 226 6.46 -2.07 16.03
CA ARG A 226 7.92 -1.92 15.96
C ARG A 226 8.61 -3.04 15.17
N ARG A 227 8.04 -4.26 15.17
CA ARG A 227 8.55 -5.44 14.47
C ARG A 227 7.45 -6.05 13.60
N SER A 228 7.77 -6.99 12.72
CA SER A 228 6.77 -7.63 11.83
C SER A 228 6.56 -9.08 12.25
N GLU A 229 5.99 -9.28 13.44
CA GLU A 229 5.82 -10.59 14.08
C GLU A 229 4.39 -11.13 13.89
N THR A 230 3.43 -10.27 13.55
CA THR A 230 2.02 -10.64 13.35
C THR A 230 1.61 -10.60 11.87
N VAL A 231 0.51 -11.29 11.57
CA VAL A 231 -0.10 -11.26 10.22
C VAL A 231 -0.60 -9.84 9.89
N VAL A 232 -1.22 -9.16 10.85
CA VAL A 232 -1.80 -7.82 10.62
C VAL A 232 -0.75 -6.76 10.30
N GLU A 233 0.44 -6.83 10.89
CA GLU A 233 1.56 -5.95 10.55
C GLU A 233 1.99 -6.09 9.08
N ARG A 234 2.02 -7.31 8.57
CA ARG A 234 2.31 -7.57 7.15
C ARG A 234 1.14 -7.14 6.26
N MET A 235 -0.10 -7.37 6.70
CA MET A 235 -1.28 -6.92 5.99
C MET A 235 -1.31 -5.39 5.86
N LEU A 236 -0.93 -4.66 6.91
CA LEU A 236 -0.82 -3.20 6.91
C LEU A 236 0.25 -2.73 5.92
N CYS A 237 1.43 -3.35 5.89
CA CYS A 237 2.46 -3.03 4.90
C CYS A 237 1.96 -3.20 3.45
N ASN A 238 1.25 -4.31 3.19
CA ASN A 238 0.68 -4.58 1.87
C ASN A 238 -0.44 -3.58 1.53
N TRP A 239 -1.29 -3.26 2.50
CA TRP A 239 -2.35 -2.26 2.35
C TRP A 239 -1.78 -0.89 1.99
N MET A 240 -0.77 -0.44 2.73
CA MET A 240 -0.05 0.81 2.44
C MET A 240 0.56 0.78 1.03
N SER A 241 1.14 -0.35 0.64
CA SER A 241 1.72 -0.49 -0.71
C SER A 241 0.68 -0.38 -1.82
N ILE A 242 -0.48 -1.00 -1.65
CA ILE A 242 -1.61 -0.92 -2.60
C ILE A 242 -2.12 0.52 -2.69
N CYS A 243 -2.38 1.16 -1.55
CA CYS A 243 -2.97 2.50 -1.48
C CYS A 243 -2.01 3.60 -1.97
N LEU A 244 -0.71 3.44 -1.74
CA LEU A 244 0.30 4.48 -2.01
C LEU A 244 0.98 4.30 -3.36
N TYR A 245 0.78 3.20 -4.07
CA TYR A 245 1.41 2.96 -5.36
C TYR A 245 1.11 4.07 -6.37
N GLN A 246 -0.14 4.56 -6.43
CA GLN A 246 -0.52 5.64 -7.33
C GLN A 246 0.21 6.94 -7.00
N PHE A 247 0.29 7.29 -5.71
CA PHE A 247 1.04 8.46 -5.25
C PHE A 247 2.54 8.34 -5.52
N LEU A 248 3.08 7.13 -5.36
CA LEU A 248 4.46 6.84 -5.69
C LEU A 248 4.72 7.00 -7.19
N ARG A 249 3.83 6.52 -8.05
CA ARG A 249 3.95 6.66 -9.50
C ARG A 249 3.91 8.12 -9.95
N ASP A 250 2.98 8.90 -9.40
CA ASP A 250 2.66 10.23 -9.90
C ASP A 250 3.48 11.35 -9.25
N THR A 251 3.93 11.17 -8.00
CA THR A 251 4.54 12.24 -7.20
C THR A 251 5.93 11.87 -6.69
N ALA A 252 6.05 10.81 -5.88
CA ALA A 252 7.28 10.51 -5.13
C ALA A 252 8.32 9.70 -5.93
N GLY A 253 7.91 9.08 -7.04
CA GLY A 253 8.75 8.21 -7.87
C GLY A 253 9.81 8.97 -8.65
N GLU A 254 9.48 10.13 -9.22
CA GLU A 254 10.47 10.93 -9.96
C GLU A 254 11.61 11.44 -9.05
N PRO A 255 11.35 12.05 -7.88
CA PRO A 255 12.40 12.43 -6.93
C PRO A 255 13.25 11.24 -6.47
N LEU A 256 12.63 10.09 -6.19
CA LEU A 256 13.34 8.86 -5.80
C LEU A 256 14.27 8.36 -6.91
N TYR A 257 13.78 8.33 -8.15
CA TYR A 257 14.58 7.90 -9.30
C TYR A 257 15.74 8.87 -9.58
N LYS A 258 15.50 10.19 -9.47
CA LYS A 258 16.55 11.21 -9.59
C LYS A 258 17.61 11.05 -8.50
N LEU A 259 17.21 10.81 -7.25
CA LEU A 259 18.13 10.53 -6.15
C LEU A 259 18.99 9.30 -6.44
N PHE A 260 18.36 8.18 -6.83
CA PHE A 260 19.07 6.96 -7.20
C PHE A 260 20.06 7.20 -8.35
N LYS A 261 19.64 7.87 -9.43
CA LYS A 261 20.51 8.17 -10.58
C LYS A 261 21.65 9.13 -10.22
N ALA A 262 21.38 10.16 -9.43
CA ALA A 262 22.40 11.09 -8.96
C ALA A 262 23.44 10.39 -8.09
N LEU A 263 23.00 9.52 -7.18
CA LEU A 263 23.88 8.71 -6.34
C LEU A 263 24.73 7.76 -7.17
N LYS A 264 24.12 6.98 -8.08
CA LYS A 264 24.85 6.08 -9.00
C LYS A 264 25.90 6.85 -9.81
N HIS A 265 25.51 7.97 -10.42
CA HIS A 265 26.41 8.80 -11.20
C HIS A 265 27.57 9.36 -10.35
N GLN A 266 27.30 9.78 -9.12
CA GLN A 266 28.32 10.32 -8.22
C GLN A 266 29.32 9.27 -7.76
N VAL A 267 28.87 8.04 -7.50
CA VAL A 267 29.74 6.89 -7.18
C VAL A 267 30.64 6.55 -8.38
N GLU A 268 30.06 6.46 -9.57
CA GLU A 268 30.78 6.06 -10.81
C GLU A 268 31.73 7.13 -11.36
N LYS A 269 31.66 8.36 -10.84
CA LYS A 269 32.58 9.46 -11.19
C LYS A 269 34.01 9.23 -10.68
N GLY A 270 34.19 8.34 -9.71
CA GLY A 270 35.48 8.00 -9.13
C GLY A 270 35.74 6.49 -9.14
N PRO A 271 36.97 6.06 -8.77
CA PRO A 271 37.34 4.65 -8.75
C PRO A 271 36.45 3.83 -7.81
N VAL A 272 36.02 2.67 -8.29
CA VAL A 272 35.28 1.66 -7.52
C VAL A 272 36.04 0.33 -7.62
N ASP A 273 36.40 -0.25 -6.48
CA ASP A 273 37.02 -1.58 -6.45
C ASP A 273 35.98 -2.66 -6.78
N ALA A 274 36.27 -3.49 -7.79
CA ALA A 274 35.34 -4.48 -8.31
C ALA A 274 35.16 -5.68 -7.37
N LYS A 275 36.14 -5.96 -6.50
CA LYS A 275 36.15 -7.08 -5.56
C LYS A 275 35.72 -6.63 -4.16
N LEU A 276 36.36 -5.60 -3.61
CA LEU A 276 36.06 -5.09 -2.27
C LEU A 276 34.79 -4.24 -2.21
N LYS A 277 34.24 -3.82 -3.36
CA LYS A 277 33.07 -2.95 -3.46
C LYS A 277 33.23 -1.67 -2.63
N LYS A 278 34.45 -1.12 -2.65
CA LYS A 278 34.79 0.17 -2.01
C LYS A 278 34.94 1.24 -3.08
N ALA A 279 34.49 2.46 -2.80
CA ALA A 279 34.49 3.55 -3.77
C ALA A 279 35.14 4.81 -3.21
N LYS A 280 35.72 5.63 -4.09
CA LYS A 280 36.26 6.95 -3.72
C LYS A 280 35.14 7.92 -3.31
N TYR A 281 33.99 7.83 -3.96
CA TYR A 281 32.80 8.63 -3.68
C TYR A 281 31.67 7.73 -3.21
N THR A 282 31.30 7.86 -1.94
CA THR A 282 30.19 7.13 -1.30
C THR A 282 29.69 7.95 -0.12
N LEU A 283 28.49 7.64 0.38
CA LEU A 283 27.99 8.19 1.65
C LEU A 283 28.29 7.27 2.85
N ASN A 284 28.71 6.03 2.59
CA ASN A 284 29.02 5.04 3.60
C ASN A 284 30.52 5.07 3.95
N ASP A 285 30.86 5.27 5.22
CA ASP A 285 32.22 5.39 5.73
C ASP A 285 33.02 4.09 5.61
N THR A 286 32.40 2.95 5.90
CA THR A 286 33.00 1.61 5.75
C THR A 286 33.26 1.23 4.29
N GLY A 287 32.53 1.85 3.36
CA GLY A 287 32.65 1.64 1.92
C GLY A 287 33.68 2.55 1.22
N LEU A 288 34.42 3.37 1.96
CA LEU A 288 35.41 4.27 1.37
C LEU A 288 36.66 3.52 0.90
N LEU A 289 37.12 3.88 -0.30
CA LEU A 289 38.38 3.39 -0.83
C LEU A 289 39.55 4.03 -0.07
N GLY A 290 40.34 3.18 0.58
CA GLY A 290 41.44 3.59 1.46
C GLY A 290 42.58 4.28 0.71
N ASP A 291 43.03 3.66 -0.37
CA ASP A 291 44.16 4.16 -1.14
C ASP A 291 43.74 5.30 -2.09
N ASP A 292 44.60 6.30 -2.24
CA ASP A 292 44.40 7.33 -3.27
C ASP A 292 44.86 6.80 -4.62
N VAL A 293 43.96 6.06 -5.27
CA VAL A 293 44.19 5.55 -6.63
C VAL A 293 44.22 6.72 -7.59
N GLU A 294 45.34 6.89 -8.30
CA GLU A 294 45.42 7.83 -9.43
C GLU A 294 44.57 7.31 -10.59
N TYR A 295 43.75 8.19 -11.15
CA TYR A 295 42.88 7.85 -12.27
C TYR A 295 42.73 9.02 -13.23
N SER A 296 42.44 8.70 -14.49
CA SER A 296 42.07 9.64 -15.54
C SER A 296 40.73 9.25 -16.14
N VAL A 297 39.96 10.27 -16.55
CA VAL A 297 38.69 10.06 -17.26
C VAL A 297 39.01 9.89 -18.73
N LEU A 298 38.50 8.81 -19.33
CA LEU A 298 38.61 8.51 -20.75
C LEU A 298 37.22 8.61 -21.40
N THR A 299 37.16 9.14 -22.61
CA THR A 299 35.97 9.14 -23.47
C THR A 299 36.18 8.10 -24.56
N LEU A 300 35.41 7.02 -24.53
CA LEU A 300 35.49 5.93 -25.50
C LEU A 300 34.48 6.15 -26.63
N GLN A 301 34.84 5.77 -27.85
CA GLN A 301 33.94 5.70 -29.00
C GLN A 301 33.46 4.27 -29.18
N VAL A 302 32.21 3.98 -28.80
CA VAL A 302 31.68 2.61 -28.84
C VAL A 302 30.84 2.39 -30.08
N LEU A 303 31.21 1.39 -30.87
CA LEU A 303 30.43 0.87 -31.99
C LEU A 303 29.72 -0.41 -31.56
N VAL A 304 28.42 -0.54 -31.84
CA VAL A 304 27.66 -1.76 -31.55
C VAL A 304 27.64 -2.63 -32.79
N HIS A 305 28.11 -3.88 -32.66
CA HIS A 305 28.18 -4.81 -33.78
C HIS A 305 26.78 -5.10 -34.34
N GLY A 306 26.56 -4.76 -35.61
CA GLY A 306 25.29 -4.98 -36.32
C GLY A 306 24.30 -3.82 -36.21
N GLU A 307 24.58 -2.80 -35.41
CA GLU A 307 23.92 -1.49 -35.49
C GLU A 307 24.83 -0.56 -36.33
N GLY A 308 24.27 0.51 -36.90
CA GLY A 308 24.95 1.35 -37.90
C GLY A 308 26.30 1.97 -37.46
N PRO A 309 26.93 2.81 -38.31
CA PRO A 309 28.26 3.37 -38.06
C PRO A 309 28.31 4.41 -36.92
N ASP A 310 27.18 4.68 -36.24
CA ASP A 310 27.07 5.71 -35.23
C ASP A 310 27.76 5.27 -33.93
N ALA A 311 28.88 5.91 -33.61
CA ALA A 311 29.61 5.66 -32.36
C ALA A 311 28.94 6.39 -31.19
N THR A 312 28.70 5.67 -30.09
CA THR A 312 28.24 6.24 -28.83
C THR A 312 29.43 6.64 -27.97
N LEU A 313 29.47 7.90 -27.52
CA LEU A 313 30.50 8.38 -26.60
C LEU A 313 30.20 7.95 -25.15
N VAL A 314 31.14 7.23 -24.54
CA VAL A 314 31.00 6.72 -23.16
C VAL A 314 32.17 7.19 -22.30
N LYS A 315 31.88 7.83 -21.16
CA LYS A 315 32.91 8.23 -20.19
C LYS A 315 33.17 7.12 -19.19
N VAL A 316 34.44 6.76 -19.02
CA VAL A 316 34.92 5.71 -18.11
C VAL A 316 36.21 6.17 -17.42
N LEU A 317 36.71 5.39 -16.48
CA LEU A 317 37.99 5.64 -15.82
C LEU A 317 39.02 4.63 -16.34
N ASN A 318 40.27 5.07 -16.48
CA ASN A 318 41.37 4.19 -16.88
C ASN A 318 41.58 3.01 -15.90
N CYS A 319 41.20 3.19 -14.63
CA CYS A 319 41.27 2.17 -13.58
C CYS A 319 39.98 1.33 -13.44
N ASP A 320 38.98 1.50 -14.31
CA ASP A 320 37.82 0.60 -14.32
C ASP A 320 38.25 -0.80 -14.81
N SER A 321 37.75 -1.84 -14.16
CA SER A 321 37.82 -3.23 -14.66
C SER A 321 37.03 -3.36 -15.97
N ILE A 322 37.32 -4.38 -16.78
CA ILE A 322 36.64 -4.57 -18.05
C ILE A 322 35.15 -4.83 -17.86
N THR A 323 34.74 -5.54 -16.81
CA THR A 323 33.33 -5.71 -16.44
C THR A 323 32.66 -4.37 -16.13
N GLN A 324 33.29 -3.50 -15.34
CA GLN A 324 32.76 -2.15 -15.05
C GLN A 324 32.67 -1.29 -16.32
N VAL A 325 33.64 -1.40 -17.24
CA VAL A 325 33.59 -0.71 -18.54
C VAL A 325 32.41 -1.21 -19.35
N LYS A 326 32.19 -2.53 -19.45
CA LYS A 326 31.03 -3.11 -20.13
C LYS A 326 29.72 -2.61 -19.53
N GLU A 327 29.58 -2.58 -18.20
CA GLU A 327 28.40 -2.04 -17.51
C GLU A 327 28.14 -0.58 -17.90
N LYS A 328 29.16 0.29 -17.84
CA LYS A 328 29.04 1.71 -18.21
C LYS A 328 28.68 1.89 -19.69
N ILE A 329 29.22 1.05 -20.56
CA ILE A 329 28.89 1.06 -22.00
C ILE A 329 27.43 0.64 -22.21
N ILE A 330 26.99 -0.46 -21.61
CA ILE A 330 25.61 -0.95 -21.73
C ILE A 330 24.63 0.10 -21.21
N ASP A 331 24.95 0.75 -20.08
CA ASP A 331 24.12 1.80 -19.51
C ASP A 331 23.95 3.02 -20.40
N GLN A 332 24.99 3.38 -21.15
CA GLN A 332 24.97 4.54 -22.04
C GLN A 332 24.35 4.22 -23.41
N VAL A 333 24.71 3.09 -24.01
CA VAL A 333 24.18 2.61 -25.30
C VAL A 333 22.68 2.33 -25.19
N TYR A 334 22.26 1.62 -24.13
CA TYR A 334 20.87 1.22 -23.92
C TYR A 334 20.15 2.10 -22.89
N ARG A 335 20.53 3.38 -22.78
CA ARG A 335 20.00 4.32 -21.76
C ARG A 335 18.47 4.46 -21.74
N ASN A 336 17.83 4.25 -22.90
CA ASN A 336 16.39 4.37 -23.08
C ASN A 336 15.62 3.05 -22.86
N LEU A 337 16.34 1.94 -22.60
CA LEU A 337 15.72 0.65 -22.31
C LEU A 337 15.68 0.38 -20.79
N PRO A 338 14.62 -0.29 -20.28
CA PRO A 338 14.60 -0.84 -18.93
C PRO A 338 15.76 -1.80 -18.69
N TYR A 339 16.26 -1.91 -17.45
CA TYR A 339 17.44 -2.72 -17.16
C TYR A 339 17.25 -4.20 -17.56
N SER A 340 16.09 -4.79 -17.29
CA SER A 340 15.78 -6.20 -17.63
C SER A 340 15.84 -6.53 -19.12
N GLN A 341 15.73 -5.52 -20.00
CA GLN A 341 15.78 -5.70 -21.46
C GLN A 341 17.19 -5.50 -22.03
N ARG A 342 18.15 -5.05 -21.21
CA ARG A 342 19.53 -4.83 -21.63
C ARG A 342 20.28 -6.16 -21.73
N PRO A 343 21.30 -6.26 -22.61
CA PRO A 343 22.17 -7.43 -22.61
C PRO A 343 22.88 -7.56 -21.26
N LYS A 344 23.02 -8.79 -20.76
CA LYS A 344 23.83 -9.06 -19.58
C LYS A 344 25.31 -8.85 -19.89
N VAL A 345 26.11 -8.43 -18.91
CA VAL A 345 27.54 -8.16 -19.08
C VAL A 345 28.31 -9.38 -19.61
N GLU A 346 27.92 -10.58 -19.19
CA GLU A 346 28.48 -11.87 -19.64
C GLU A 346 28.15 -12.20 -21.10
N SER A 347 27.01 -11.69 -21.60
CA SER A 347 26.53 -11.96 -22.97
C SER A 347 27.17 -11.05 -24.02
N VAL A 348 28.08 -10.16 -23.62
CA VAL A 348 28.75 -9.22 -24.51
C VAL A 348 30.27 -9.34 -24.43
N ALA A 349 30.90 -9.28 -25.60
CA ALA A 349 32.34 -9.14 -25.74
C ALA A 349 32.68 -7.69 -26.09
N LEU A 350 33.79 -7.20 -25.53
CA LEU A 350 34.31 -5.87 -25.79
C LEU A 350 35.64 -6.01 -26.52
N GLU A 351 35.68 -5.55 -27.76
CA GLU A 351 36.87 -5.62 -28.62
C GLU A 351 37.48 -4.23 -28.77
N TRP A 352 38.78 -4.10 -28.55
CA TRP A 352 39.54 -2.88 -28.81
C TRP A 352 40.39 -3.04 -30.07
N ARG A 353 40.30 -2.06 -30.98
CA ARG A 353 41.05 -2.05 -32.25
C ARG A 353 41.95 -0.81 -32.36
N PRO A 354 43.20 -0.87 -31.85
CA PRO A 354 44.17 0.21 -32.04
C PRO A 354 44.77 0.26 -33.45
N GLY A 355 44.49 -0.75 -34.31
CA GLY A 355 45.01 -0.89 -35.67
C GLY A 355 44.27 -1.97 -36.46
N SER A 356 44.95 -2.72 -37.33
CA SER A 356 44.36 -3.80 -38.13
C SER A 356 44.02 -5.07 -37.34
N THR A 357 44.61 -5.23 -36.15
CA THR A 357 44.36 -6.36 -35.24
C THR A 357 43.50 -5.91 -34.07
N GLY A 358 42.40 -6.62 -33.82
CA GLY A 358 41.55 -6.42 -32.66
C GLY A 358 41.90 -7.35 -31.50
N GLN A 359 41.75 -6.86 -30.28
CA GLN A 359 41.93 -7.62 -29.05
C GLN A 359 40.62 -7.62 -28.26
N ILE A 360 40.15 -8.80 -27.86
CA ILE A 360 39.02 -8.94 -26.92
C ILE A 360 39.54 -8.66 -25.52
N LEU A 361 38.87 -7.74 -24.82
CA LEU A 361 39.20 -7.37 -23.45
C LEU A 361 38.39 -8.25 -22.47
N SER A 362 39.07 -8.74 -21.43
CA SER A 362 38.45 -9.42 -20.28
C SER A 362 39.11 -9.00 -18.97
N ASP A 363 38.43 -9.26 -17.85
CA ASP A 363 38.97 -8.98 -16.50
C ASP A 363 40.18 -9.84 -16.17
N LEU A 364 40.25 -11.05 -16.71
CA LEU A 364 41.39 -11.96 -16.61
C LEU A 364 41.68 -12.56 -17.99
N ASP A 365 42.95 -12.53 -18.39
CA ASP A 365 43.45 -13.16 -19.61
C ASP A 365 44.92 -13.59 -19.44
N LEU A 366 45.54 -14.05 -20.52
CA LEU A 366 46.95 -14.45 -20.54
C LEU A 366 47.92 -13.30 -20.25
N THR A 367 47.46 -12.05 -20.34
CA THR A 367 48.27 -10.85 -20.09
C THR A 367 48.15 -10.35 -18.65
N SER A 368 47.25 -10.93 -17.84
CA SER A 368 46.99 -10.49 -16.47
C SER A 368 48.22 -10.54 -15.57
N GLN A 369 48.42 -9.46 -14.81
CA GLN A 369 49.55 -9.33 -13.90
C GLN A 369 49.36 -10.23 -12.67
N LYS A 370 50.37 -11.07 -12.39
CA LYS A 370 50.43 -11.92 -11.19
C LYS A 370 51.41 -11.32 -10.18
N GLU A 371 50.92 -11.00 -8.99
CA GLU A 371 51.67 -10.48 -7.86
C GLU A 371 51.70 -11.54 -6.73
N GLY A 372 52.70 -12.42 -6.75
CA GLY A 372 52.77 -13.56 -5.83
C GLY A 372 51.63 -14.55 -6.11
N ARG A 373 50.79 -14.83 -5.10
CA ARG A 373 49.57 -15.65 -5.24
C ARG A 373 48.36 -14.88 -5.79
N TRP A 374 48.48 -13.57 -5.95
CA TRP A 374 47.37 -12.71 -6.33
C TRP A 374 47.37 -12.41 -7.83
N LYS A 375 46.24 -12.54 -8.50
CA LYS A 375 46.02 -12.07 -9.88
C LYS A 375 45.25 -10.75 -9.87
N ARG A 376 45.76 -9.76 -10.59
CA ARG A 376 45.12 -8.45 -10.69
C ARG A 376 44.12 -8.43 -11.85
N PHE A 377 42.93 -7.89 -11.61
CA PHE A 377 41.96 -7.63 -12.67
C PHE A 377 42.51 -6.62 -13.68
N ASN A 378 42.38 -6.96 -14.96
CA ASN A 378 42.77 -6.11 -16.06
C ASN A 378 41.86 -4.87 -16.11
N THR A 379 42.47 -3.72 -16.36
CA THR A 379 41.81 -2.42 -16.49
C THR A 379 42.09 -1.82 -17.86
N LEU A 380 41.45 -0.71 -18.21
CA LEU A 380 41.79 0.02 -19.44
C LEU A 380 43.26 0.50 -19.45
N ALA A 381 43.79 0.86 -18.28
CA ALA A 381 45.19 1.20 -18.12
C ALA A 381 46.13 0.01 -18.38
N HIS A 382 45.73 -1.22 -17.99
CA HIS A 382 46.49 -2.44 -18.28
C HIS A 382 46.68 -2.67 -19.78
N TYR A 383 45.61 -2.50 -20.57
CA TYR A 383 45.67 -2.60 -22.03
C TYR A 383 46.18 -1.32 -22.72
N ASN A 384 46.55 -0.28 -21.97
CA ASN A 384 47.00 1.01 -22.47
C ASN A 384 45.99 1.68 -23.44
N VAL A 385 44.69 1.54 -23.14
CA VAL A 385 43.62 2.19 -23.90
C VAL A 385 43.69 3.69 -23.66
N ARG A 386 43.74 4.47 -24.74
CA ARG A 386 43.84 5.93 -24.70
C ARG A 386 42.48 6.61 -24.79
N ASP A 387 42.45 7.91 -24.49
CA ASP A 387 41.28 8.75 -24.71
C ASP A 387 40.88 8.74 -26.20
N ASN A 388 39.57 8.76 -26.47
CA ASN A 388 38.97 8.63 -27.80
C ASN A 388 39.24 7.31 -28.54
N ALA A 389 39.66 6.25 -27.83
CA ALA A 389 39.79 4.93 -28.43
C ALA A 389 38.45 4.37 -28.90
N THR A 390 38.47 3.69 -30.05
CA THR A 390 37.30 2.98 -30.59
C THR A 390 37.23 1.56 -30.04
N LEU A 391 36.08 1.20 -29.47
CA LEU A 391 35.78 -0.16 -29.04
C LEU A 391 34.51 -0.66 -29.72
N ILE A 392 34.45 -1.96 -29.92
CA ILE A 392 33.31 -2.65 -30.54
C ILE A 392 32.65 -3.52 -29.47
N LEU A 393 31.38 -3.25 -29.21
CA LEU A 393 30.53 -4.08 -28.37
C LEU A 393 29.82 -5.11 -29.25
N SER A 394 30.02 -6.40 -28.99
CA SER A 394 29.39 -7.48 -29.75
C SER A 394 28.64 -8.42 -28.83
N LYS A 395 27.47 -8.91 -29.27
CA LYS A 395 26.77 -10.00 -28.57
C LYS A 395 27.53 -11.29 -28.83
N VAL A 396 27.78 -12.05 -27.76
CA VAL A 396 28.36 -13.38 -27.87
C VAL A 396 27.27 -14.31 -28.41
N LEU A 397 27.25 -14.51 -29.72
CA LEU A 397 26.48 -15.58 -30.36
C LEU A 397 27.18 -16.90 -30.00
N HIS A 398 26.53 -17.77 -29.23
CA HIS A 398 27.09 -19.08 -28.93
C HIS A 398 27.38 -19.85 -30.22
N THR A 399 28.64 -19.89 -30.62
CA THR A 399 29.22 -20.95 -31.46
C THR A 399 30.70 -21.11 -31.13
N HIS A 400 31.02 -22.32 -30.66
CA HIS A 400 32.34 -22.91 -30.36
C HIS A 400 32.90 -22.70 -28.94
N PRO A 401 32.93 -23.77 -28.12
CA PRO A 401 33.61 -23.76 -26.83
C PRO A 401 35.12 -23.83 -27.08
N PHE A 402 35.81 -22.70 -26.98
CA PHE A 402 37.26 -22.68 -26.71
C PHE A 402 37.57 -22.74 -25.20
N HIS A 403 36.54 -22.94 -24.36
CA HIS A 403 36.64 -23.24 -22.93
C HIS A 403 35.91 -24.56 -22.57
N GLN A 404 36.15 -25.65 -23.30
CA GLN A 404 35.75 -27.01 -22.84
C GLN A 404 36.94 -27.97 -22.67
N HIS A 405 38.16 -27.44 -22.50
CA HIS A 405 39.30 -28.23 -22.03
C HIS A 405 39.73 -27.90 -20.60
N GLN A 406 38.88 -27.25 -19.79
CA GLN A 406 39.11 -27.11 -18.35
C GLN A 406 37.97 -27.61 -17.46
N ASP A 407 36.73 -27.73 -17.95
CA ASP A 407 35.58 -28.12 -17.11
C ASP A 407 35.29 -29.63 -17.04
N LEU A 408 36.22 -30.50 -17.48
CA LEU A 408 36.12 -31.96 -17.31
C LEU A 408 37.14 -32.54 -16.31
N HIS A 409 37.87 -31.68 -15.58
CA HIS A 409 38.77 -32.09 -14.50
C HIS A 409 38.36 -31.58 -13.10
N ASP A 410 37.20 -30.91 -12.98
CA ASP A 410 36.76 -30.27 -11.74
C ASP A 410 36.07 -31.20 -10.72
N GLU A 411 35.93 -32.49 -11.00
CA GLU A 411 35.46 -33.46 -9.98
C GLU A 411 36.58 -34.30 -9.36
N GLN A 412 37.86 -34.00 -9.64
CA GLN A 412 38.96 -34.78 -9.04
C GLN A 412 40.20 -33.99 -8.58
N ASN A 413 40.10 -32.69 -8.36
CA ASN A 413 41.19 -31.89 -7.78
C ASN A 413 40.71 -30.78 -6.82
N ALA A 414 39.96 -31.13 -5.77
CA ALA A 414 39.59 -30.22 -4.68
C ALA A 414 40.77 -29.83 -3.74
N LEU A 415 42.01 -29.84 -4.24
CA LEU A 415 43.23 -29.68 -3.43
C LEU A 415 44.31 -28.78 -4.06
N LEU A 416 44.00 -27.97 -5.09
CA LEU A 416 44.96 -27.03 -5.69
C LEU A 416 44.36 -25.62 -5.89
N GLU A 417 44.83 -24.70 -5.05
CA GLU A 417 44.86 -23.22 -5.17
C GLU A 417 43.68 -22.50 -5.87
N ASP A 418 42.73 -22.00 -5.07
CA ASP A 418 41.89 -20.86 -5.46
C ASP A 418 42.81 -19.66 -5.77
N ASP A 419 42.92 -19.25 -7.03
CA ASP A 419 43.74 -18.09 -7.41
C ASP A 419 43.13 -16.83 -6.78
N ASN A 420 43.75 -16.34 -5.71
CA ASN A 420 43.37 -15.10 -5.05
C ASN A 420 43.35 -13.93 -6.06
N THR A 421 42.25 -13.18 -6.20
CA THR A 421 42.10 -12.10 -7.18
C THR A 421 41.76 -10.75 -6.54
N PHE A 422 42.32 -9.66 -7.07
CA PHE A 422 42.08 -8.29 -6.59
C PHE A 422 41.97 -7.27 -7.74
N HIS A 423 41.40 -6.09 -7.47
CA HIS A 423 41.26 -5.02 -8.47
C HIS A 423 42.19 -3.83 -8.21
N LEU A 424 41.81 -2.95 -7.27
CA LEU A 424 42.58 -1.74 -6.94
C LEU A 424 43.36 -1.93 -5.65
N VAL A 425 42.74 -2.55 -4.64
CA VAL A 425 43.32 -2.73 -3.31
C VAL A 425 43.32 -4.22 -2.96
N ARG A 426 44.44 -4.70 -2.40
CA ARG A 426 44.55 -6.07 -1.92
C ARG A 426 43.79 -6.21 -0.59
N PRO A 427 43.02 -7.29 -0.38
CA PRO A 427 42.45 -7.59 0.92
C PRO A 427 43.54 -7.64 1.99
N THR A 428 43.35 -6.91 3.10
CA THR A 428 44.35 -6.74 4.17
C THR A 428 44.54 -7.99 5.03
N ASP A 429 43.65 -8.99 4.92
CA ASP A 429 43.61 -10.14 5.83
C ASP A 429 44.73 -11.16 5.59
N GLU A 430 45.64 -10.91 4.64
CA GLU A 430 46.78 -11.78 4.39
C GLU A 430 48.09 -11.03 4.07
N ILE A 431 48.35 -9.90 4.74
CA ILE A 431 49.69 -9.33 4.74
C ILE A 431 50.59 -10.22 5.59
N ASP A 432 51.51 -10.92 4.91
CA ASP A 432 52.68 -11.62 5.44
C ASP A 432 53.09 -11.14 6.86
N GLU A 433 53.10 -12.05 7.84
CA GLU A 433 53.70 -11.84 9.17
C GLU A 433 55.21 -11.54 9.13
N GLY A 434 55.81 -11.41 7.96
CA GLY A 434 57.22 -11.14 7.75
C GLY A 434 57.51 -9.73 7.23
N LYS A 435 57.45 -8.72 8.11
CA LYS A 435 58.26 -7.46 8.14
C LYS A 435 57.41 -6.20 8.37
N SER A 436 57.32 -5.76 9.62
CA SER A 436 57.63 -4.37 10.05
C SER A 436 57.40 -4.16 11.55
N LYS A 437 58.32 -4.65 12.39
CA LYS A 437 58.48 -4.13 13.76
C LYS A 437 59.22 -2.79 13.70
N ARG A 438 58.55 -1.70 13.30
CA ARG A 438 58.94 -0.30 13.62
C ARG A 438 57.90 0.74 13.13
N GLY A 439 56.68 0.67 13.62
CA GLY A 439 55.64 1.70 13.44
C GLY A 439 55.51 2.61 14.66
N SER A 440 56.47 3.52 14.86
CA SER A 440 56.46 4.58 15.90
C SER A 440 55.52 5.70 15.49
N MET A 441 54.64 6.19 16.41
CA MET A 441 53.79 7.41 16.44
C MET A 441 53.21 8.02 15.14
N LYS A 442 53.98 8.05 14.05
CA LYS A 442 53.64 8.38 12.68
C LYS A 442 52.44 7.58 12.13
N ASP A 443 52.30 6.30 12.47
CA ASP A 443 51.15 5.50 12.02
C ASP A 443 49.84 6.03 12.61
N LYS A 444 49.78 6.38 13.91
CA LYS A 444 48.58 6.97 14.54
C LYS A 444 48.25 8.37 14.02
N ALA A 445 49.25 9.16 13.63
CA ALA A 445 49.05 10.46 12.99
C ALA A 445 48.58 10.31 11.53
N MET A 446 49.10 9.30 10.82
CA MET A 446 48.68 8.91 9.49
C MET A 446 47.24 8.37 9.51
N THR A 447 46.85 7.50 10.46
CA THR A 447 45.46 7.02 10.62
C THR A 447 44.48 8.16 10.92
N LYS A 448 44.89 9.19 11.69
CA LYS A 448 44.09 10.39 11.95
C LYS A 448 43.95 11.31 10.73
N ALA A 449 45.02 11.55 9.98
CA ALA A 449 44.97 12.33 8.74
C ALA A 449 44.16 11.60 7.64
N ILE A 450 44.27 10.26 7.61
CA ILE A 450 43.50 9.35 6.76
C ILE A 450 41.98 9.47 7.08
N THR A 451 41.57 9.51 8.35
CA THR A 451 40.16 9.74 8.73
C THR A 451 39.61 11.13 8.36
N GLU A 452 40.45 12.16 8.29
CA GLU A 452 40.02 13.53 7.96
C GLU A 452 39.84 13.75 6.45
N ILE A 453 40.72 13.17 5.62
CA ILE A 453 40.56 13.13 4.16
C ILE A 453 39.31 12.35 3.76
N TYR A 454 39.03 11.23 4.43
CA TYR A 454 37.79 10.47 4.20
C TYR A 454 36.54 11.24 4.58
N LEU A 455 36.57 12.00 5.68
CA LEU A 455 35.44 12.84 6.06
C LEU A 455 35.14 13.94 5.02
N THR A 456 36.18 14.58 4.47
CA THR A 456 35.97 15.60 3.41
C THR A 456 35.38 14.99 2.13
N ARG A 457 35.73 13.74 1.78
CA ARG A 457 35.10 13.00 0.67
C ARG A 457 33.63 12.72 0.94
N LEU A 458 33.27 12.22 2.13
CA LEU A 458 31.87 11.99 2.53
C LEU A 458 31.05 13.30 2.47
N LEU A 459 31.60 14.39 3.01
CA LEU A 459 30.96 15.70 3.00
C LEU A 459 30.76 16.25 1.59
N SER A 460 31.72 16.03 0.68
CA SER A 460 31.61 16.44 -0.72
C SER A 460 30.50 15.69 -1.46
N VAL A 461 30.42 14.36 -1.27
CA VAL A 461 29.36 13.52 -1.84
C VAL A 461 28.00 13.93 -1.28
N LYS A 462 27.90 14.09 0.04
CA LYS A 462 26.69 14.58 0.72
C LYS A 462 26.25 15.93 0.19
N GLY A 463 27.16 16.89 0.05
CA GLY A 463 26.86 18.22 -0.49
C GLY A 463 26.33 18.17 -1.91
N THR A 464 26.87 17.28 -2.76
CA THR A 464 26.41 17.10 -4.14
C THR A 464 25.01 16.49 -4.22
N LEU A 465 24.68 15.58 -3.31
CA LEU A 465 23.41 14.86 -3.29
C LEU A 465 22.31 15.56 -2.47
N GLN A 466 22.65 16.61 -1.72
CA GLN A 466 21.77 17.28 -0.76
C GLN A 466 20.41 17.66 -1.34
N GLN A 467 20.39 18.33 -2.50
CA GLN A 467 19.14 18.76 -3.13
C GLN A 467 18.24 17.58 -3.49
N PHE A 468 18.81 16.47 -4.00
CA PHE A 468 18.03 15.28 -4.34
C PHE A 468 17.44 14.59 -3.11
N VAL A 469 18.16 14.59 -1.99
CA VAL A 469 17.66 14.09 -0.70
C VAL A 469 16.53 14.98 -0.19
N ASP A 470 16.72 16.30 -0.24
CA ASP A 470 15.72 17.28 0.19
C ASP A 470 14.45 17.21 -0.65
N ASP A 471 14.57 17.08 -1.98
CA ASP A 471 13.45 16.96 -2.91
C ASP A 471 12.66 15.67 -2.63
N PHE A 472 13.35 14.54 -2.40
CA PHE A 472 12.68 13.30 -2.02
C PHE A 472 11.96 13.43 -0.66
N PHE A 473 12.62 13.96 0.37
CA PHE A 473 12.03 14.11 1.71
C PHE A 473 10.81 15.05 1.66
N ARG A 474 10.90 16.17 0.93
CA ARG A 474 9.76 17.07 0.71
C ARG A 474 8.63 16.40 -0.06
N SER A 475 8.93 15.54 -1.04
CA SER A 475 7.87 14.87 -1.80
C SER A 475 7.01 13.94 -0.94
N VAL A 476 7.60 13.32 0.10
CA VAL A 476 6.93 12.32 0.95
C VAL A 476 6.49 12.82 2.33
N LEU A 477 7.07 13.93 2.82
CA LEU A 477 6.81 14.52 4.16
C LEU A 477 6.33 15.97 4.11
N CYS A 478 5.78 16.47 3.01
CA CYS A 478 5.27 17.84 2.96
C CYS A 478 3.75 17.90 3.04
N SER A 479 3.21 18.79 3.88
CA SER A 479 1.77 19.01 4.03
C SER A 479 1.14 19.81 2.88
N SER A 480 1.95 20.50 2.07
CA SER A 480 1.48 21.20 0.87
C SER A 480 1.41 20.32 -0.37
N SER A 481 1.94 19.09 -0.31
CA SER A 481 1.74 18.09 -1.36
C SER A 481 0.42 17.35 -1.16
N ILE A 482 -0.06 16.70 -2.23
CA ILE A 482 -1.30 15.91 -2.19
C ILE A 482 -1.08 14.72 -1.26
N VAL A 483 -1.69 14.76 -0.06
CA VAL A 483 -1.65 13.62 0.86
C VAL A 483 -2.65 12.55 0.38
N PRO A 484 -2.22 11.27 0.23
CA PRO A 484 -3.12 10.20 -0.18
C PRO A 484 -4.26 9.99 0.84
N PRO A 485 -5.52 9.78 0.39
CA PRO A 485 -6.66 9.60 1.30
C PRO A 485 -6.45 8.47 2.32
N ALA A 486 -5.74 7.41 1.92
CA ALA A 486 -5.41 6.28 2.79
C ALA A 486 -4.54 6.68 4.00
N VAL A 487 -3.61 7.64 3.85
CA VAL A 487 -2.76 8.12 4.94
C VAL A 487 -3.62 8.86 5.96
N LYS A 488 -4.46 9.78 5.48
CA LYS A 488 -5.39 10.53 6.34
C LYS A 488 -6.33 9.59 7.08
N TYR A 489 -7.00 8.69 6.34
CA TYR A 489 -7.92 7.70 6.89
C TYR A 489 -7.26 6.83 7.98
N PHE A 490 -6.05 6.33 7.73
CA PHE A 490 -5.35 5.48 8.69
C PHE A 490 -4.78 6.26 9.89
N PHE A 491 -4.32 7.50 9.69
CA PHE A 491 -3.84 8.33 10.80
C PHE A 491 -4.99 8.81 11.69
N ASP A 492 -6.16 9.12 11.13
CA ASP A 492 -7.37 9.40 11.90
C ASP A 492 -7.79 8.17 12.72
N PHE A 493 -7.72 6.97 12.14
CA PHE A 493 -7.94 5.74 12.89
C PHE A 493 -6.99 5.59 14.10
N LEU A 494 -5.69 5.87 13.94
CA LEU A 494 -4.74 5.85 15.05
C LEU A 494 -5.03 6.94 16.09
N ASP A 495 -5.43 8.13 15.65
CA ASP A 495 -5.78 9.26 16.53
C ASP A 495 -7.03 8.92 17.36
N GLU A 496 -8.04 8.30 16.76
CA GLU A 496 -9.24 7.82 17.45
C GLU A 496 -8.91 6.73 18.48
N GLN A 497 -8.04 5.78 18.14
CA GLN A 497 -7.66 4.73 19.09
C GLN A 497 -6.84 5.29 20.25
N ALA A 498 -5.90 6.20 19.99
CA ALA A 498 -5.14 6.86 21.05
C ALA A 498 -6.05 7.61 22.03
N GLN A 499 -7.13 8.24 21.55
CA GLN A 499 -8.12 8.92 22.41
C GLN A 499 -8.96 7.96 23.26
N ARG A 500 -9.11 6.70 22.85
CA ARG A 500 -9.87 5.68 23.60
C ARG A 500 -9.10 5.09 24.77
N HIS A 501 -7.78 5.27 24.82
CA HIS A 501 -6.91 4.70 25.85
C HIS A 501 -6.19 5.79 26.65
N ASP A 502 -6.43 5.84 27.96
CA ASP A 502 -5.86 6.87 28.85
C ASP A 502 -4.32 6.81 29.00
N ASN A 503 -3.68 5.72 28.57
CA ASN A 503 -2.22 5.50 28.70
C ASN A 503 -1.42 5.80 27.42
N VAL A 504 -2.02 6.43 26.42
CA VAL A 504 -1.37 6.78 25.15
C VAL A 504 -1.08 8.28 25.12
N ASP A 505 0.19 8.65 25.30
CA ASP A 505 0.66 10.03 25.18
C ASP A 505 0.91 10.44 23.72
N GLU A 506 1.11 11.74 23.47
CA GLU A 506 1.38 12.28 22.13
C GLU A 506 2.67 11.71 21.52
N GLU A 507 3.67 11.38 22.35
CA GLU A 507 4.89 10.70 21.92
C GLU A 507 4.61 9.28 21.40
N THR A 508 3.76 8.53 22.09
CA THR A 508 3.35 7.17 21.68
C THR A 508 2.56 7.22 20.38
N LEU A 509 1.64 8.16 20.22
CA LEU A 509 0.90 8.35 18.97
C LEU A 509 1.84 8.70 17.80
N HIS A 510 2.84 9.56 18.04
CA HIS A 510 3.88 9.85 17.05
C HIS A 510 4.67 8.59 16.66
N ILE A 511 5.00 7.73 17.63
CA ILE A 511 5.67 6.45 17.40
C ILE A 511 4.77 5.52 16.57
N TRP A 512 3.47 5.43 16.84
CA TRP A 512 2.54 4.60 16.06
C TRP A 512 2.45 5.05 14.60
N LYS A 513 2.33 6.35 14.35
CA LYS A 513 2.34 6.93 12.99
C LYS A 513 3.66 6.63 12.26
N THR A 514 4.78 6.79 12.96
CA THR A 514 6.12 6.53 12.43
C THR A 514 6.35 5.05 12.10
N ASN A 515 5.95 4.16 13.01
CA ASN A 515 6.08 2.72 12.87
C ASN A 515 5.13 2.14 11.81
N SER A 516 3.99 2.78 11.53
CA SER A 516 3.01 2.28 10.57
C SER A 516 3.30 2.67 9.12
N LEU A 517 3.81 3.88 8.88
CA LEU A 517 4.00 4.40 7.52
C LEU A 517 5.47 4.70 7.18
N PRO A 518 6.17 5.72 7.74
CA PRO A 518 7.55 6.03 7.37
C PRO A 518 8.51 4.84 7.45
N LEU A 519 8.52 4.11 8.57
CA LEU A 519 9.49 3.04 8.78
C LEU A 519 9.18 1.76 7.96
N ARG A 520 7.90 1.51 7.68
CA ARG A 520 7.46 0.28 7.00
C ARG A 520 7.40 0.41 5.50
N PHE A 521 6.91 1.56 5.02
CA PHE A 521 6.73 1.81 3.61
C PHE A 521 7.89 2.64 3.05
N TRP A 522 8.07 3.88 3.52
CA TRP A 522 9.02 4.81 2.90
C TRP A 522 10.48 4.38 3.02
N VAL A 523 10.92 3.91 4.18
CA VAL A 523 12.28 3.36 4.37
C VAL A 523 12.50 2.15 3.47
N ASN A 524 11.50 1.29 3.32
CA ASN A 524 11.60 0.10 2.49
C ASN A 524 11.73 0.46 1.00
N ILE A 525 10.93 1.41 0.52
CA ILE A 525 11.00 1.92 -0.86
C ILE A 525 12.33 2.62 -1.13
N LEU A 526 12.83 3.42 -0.18
CA LEU A 526 14.10 4.14 -0.32
C LEU A 526 15.31 3.19 -0.37
N ARG A 527 15.28 2.10 0.42
CA ARG A 527 16.33 1.07 0.40
C ARG A 527 16.25 0.17 -0.83
N ASN A 528 15.04 -0.08 -1.33
CA ASN A 528 14.80 -1.03 -2.41
C ASN A 528 14.19 -0.35 -3.65
N PRO A 529 14.92 0.53 -4.36
CA PRO A 529 14.38 1.21 -5.53
C PRO A 529 14.01 0.24 -6.67
N HIS A 530 14.60 -0.95 -6.69
CA HIS A 530 14.28 -2.02 -7.65
C HIS A 530 12.88 -2.61 -7.47
N PHE A 531 12.20 -2.37 -6.33
CA PHE A 531 10.78 -2.73 -6.18
C PHE A 531 9.87 -1.89 -7.08
N ILE A 532 10.34 -0.70 -7.48
CA ILE A 532 9.54 0.31 -8.18
C ILE A 532 10.03 0.50 -9.61
N PHE A 533 11.35 0.49 -9.80
CA PHE A 533 11.98 0.72 -11.08
C PHE A 533 12.71 -0.52 -11.57
N ASP A 534 12.71 -0.73 -12.88
CA ASP A 534 13.53 -1.75 -13.53
C ASP A 534 14.98 -1.25 -13.64
N VAL A 535 15.70 -1.34 -12.52
CA VAL A 535 17.07 -0.85 -12.33
C VAL A 535 17.93 -1.87 -11.61
N HIS A 536 19.24 -1.81 -11.85
CA HIS A 536 20.22 -2.53 -11.07
C HIS A 536 20.89 -1.63 -10.03
N VAL A 537 20.84 -2.06 -8.77
CA VAL A 537 21.45 -1.37 -7.63
C VAL A 537 22.75 -2.09 -7.29
N THR A 538 23.88 -1.41 -7.49
CA THR A 538 25.20 -1.91 -7.08
C THR A 538 25.34 -1.82 -5.55
N GLU A 539 26.14 -2.69 -4.94
CA GLU A 539 26.35 -2.73 -3.48
C GLU A 539 26.80 -1.38 -2.87
N VAL A 540 27.64 -0.60 -3.57
CA VAL A 540 28.09 0.72 -3.08
C VAL A 540 26.95 1.73 -3.01
N VAL A 541 26.11 1.73 -4.06
CA VAL A 541 24.91 2.58 -4.14
C VAL A 541 23.91 2.14 -3.09
N ASP A 542 23.70 0.83 -2.94
CA ASP A 542 22.84 0.27 -1.90
C ASP A 542 23.28 0.71 -0.49
N ALA A 543 24.56 0.57 -0.16
CA ALA A 543 25.10 1.01 1.13
C ALA A 543 24.92 2.53 1.35
N SER A 544 25.00 3.33 0.29
CA SER A 544 24.74 4.78 0.38
C SER A 544 23.26 5.11 0.54
N LEU A 545 22.35 4.37 -0.10
CA LEU A 545 20.90 4.49 0.12
C LEU A 545 20.54 4.13 1.56
N HIS A 546 21.21 3.14 2.15
CA HIS A 546 21.05 2.79 3.56
C HIS A 546 21.40 3.94 4.51
N VAL A 547 22.45 4.72 4.21
CA VAL A 547 22.80 5.93 4.97
C VAL A 547 21.68 6.97 4.90
N ILE A 548 21.16 7.26 3.71
CA ILE A 548 20.05 8.21 3.52
C ILE A 548 18.79 7.71 4.23
N ALA A 549 18.48 6.42 4.13
CA ALA A 549 17.35 5.80 4.79
C ALA A 549 17.48 5.88 6.32
N GLN A 550 18.69 5.73 6.87
CA GLN A 550 18.93 5.92 8.30
C GLN A 550 18.68 7.37 8.72
N THR A 551 19.10 8.35 7.92
CA THR A 551 18.79 9.77 8.17
C THR A 551 17.28 10.03 8.14
N PHE A 552 16.55 9.42 7.21
CA PHE A 552 15.08 9.50 7.17
C PHE A 552 14.43 8.92 8.43
N MET A 553 14.92 7.76 8.91
CA MET A 553 14.46 7.16 10.16
C MET A 553 14.74 8.06 11.36
N ASP A 554 15.95 8.60 11.45
CA ASP A 554 16.35 9.49 12.54
C ASP A 554 15.49 10.77 12.55
N ALA A 555 15.08 11.27 11.38
CA ALA A 555 14.18 12.43 11.25
C ALA A 555 12.77 12.15 11.79
N CYS A 556 12.32 10.90 11.76
CA CYS A 556 11.02 10.52 12.31
C CYS A 556 11.05 10.32 13.84
N THR A 557 12.21 10.37 14.49
CA THR A 557 12.30 10.21 15.96
C THR A 557 12.12 11.53 16.70
N LYS A 558 11.44 11.51 17.86
CA LYS A 558 11.36 12.67 18.75
C LYS A 558 12.63 12.90 19.57
N THR A 559 13.40 11.84 19.87
CA THR A 559 14.60 11.93 20.72
C THR A 559 15.71 12.73 20.05
N GLU A 560 16.20 13.78 20.72
CA GLU A 560 17.43 14.45 20.32
C GLU A 560 18.65 13.62 20.77
N HIS A 561 19.50 13.26 19.83
CA HIS A 561 20.73 12.54 20.12
C HIS A 561 21.86 13.53 20.35
N LYS A 562 22.49 13.47 21.52
CA LYS A 562 23.75 14.18 21.78
C LYS A 562 24.84 13.55 20.90
N LEU A 563 25.36 14.34 19.96
CA LEU A 563 26.43 13.90 19.08
C LEU A 563 27.75 13.91 19.84
N SER A 564 28.45 12.79 19.76
CA SER A 564 29.79 12.59 20.31
C SER A 564 30.73 12.10 19.21
N ARG A 565 32.03 12.04 19.51
CA ARG A 565 33.02 11.45 18.58
C ARG A 565 32.79 9.96 18.30
N GLU A 566 32.01 9.28 19.13
CA GLU A 566 31.65 7.86 19.01
C GLU A 566 30.32 7.66 18.28
N SER A 567 29.63 8.76 17.92
CA SER A 567 28.39 8.67 17.15
C SER A 567 28.65 8.11 15.75
N PRO A 568 27.75 7.25 15.23
CA PRO A 568 27.87 6.71 13.88
C PRO A 568 28.06 7.81 12.82
N SER A 569 28.88 7.54 11.81
CA SER A 569 29.28 8.50 10.78
C SER A 569 28.09 9.10 10.03
N ASN A 570 27.05 8.31 9.75
CA ASN A 570 25.81 8.78 9.11
C ASN A 570 25.07 9.84 9.97
N LYS A 571 25.09 9.71 11.30
CA LYS A 571 24.49 10.70 12.22
C LYS A 571 25.28 11.99 12.25
N LEU A 572 26.61 11.90 12.20
CA LEU A 572 27.48 13.08 12.10
C LEU A 572 27.33 13.79 10.75
N LEU A 573 27.14 13.03 9.67
CA LEU A 573 27.07 13.53 8.29
C LEU A 573 25.84 14.43 8.04
N TYR A 574 24.69 14.08 8.64
CA TYR A 574 23.41 14.82 8.49
C TYR A 574 22.99 15.58 9.77
N ALA A 575 23.93 15.76 10.71
CA ALA A 575 23.68 16.41 12.00
C ALA A 575 23.07 17.81 11.90
N LYS A 576 23.40 18.58 10.86
CA LYS A 576 22.93 19.96 10.69
C LYS A 576 21.50 20.02 10.15
N GLU A 577 21.13 19.07 9.29
CA GLU A 577 19.84 19.03 8.61
C GLU A 577 18.76 18.32 9.41
N ILE A 578 19.15 17.43 10.33
CA ILE A 578 18.22 16.56 11.07
C ILE A 578 17.12 17.33 11.81
N SER A 579 17.43 18.50 12.38
CA SER A 579 16.44 19.35 13.08
C SER A 579 15.39 19.89 12.11
N THR A 580 15.79 20.20 10.87
CA THR A 580 14.89 20.67 9.82
C THR A 580 14.00 19.54 9.33
N TYR A 581 14.54 18.33 9.18
CA TYR A 581 13.74 17.16 8.81
C TYR A 581 12.77 16.73 9.92
N LYS A 582 13.18 16.78 11.20
CA LYS A 582 12.26 16.54 12.33
C LYS A 582 11.09 17.51 12.33
N LYS A 583 11.37 18.80 12.12
CA LYS A 583 10.32 19.82 11.98
C LYS A 583 9.40 19.52 10.80
N MET A 584 9.94 19.07 9.67
CA MET A 584 9.15 18.67 8.49
C MET A 584 8.19 17.51 8.80
N VAL A 585 8.63 16.49 9.55
CA VAL A 585 7.77 15.39 9.99
C VAL A 585 6.66 15.88 10.93
N ASP A 586 7.01 16.78 11.86
CA ASP A 586 6.04 17.34 12.80
C ASP A 586 4.97 18.19 12.08
N ASP A 587 5.40 19.04 11.15
CA ASP A 587 4.52 19.85 10.30
C ASP A 587 3.63 18.96 9.41
N TYR A 588 4.16 17.83 8.93
CA TYR A 588 3.41 16.84 8.13
C TYR A 588 2.31 16.17 8.95
N TYR A 589 2.62 15.65 10.14
CA TYR A 589 1.63 15.01 11.01
C TYR A 589 0.57 16.00 11.51
N SER A 590 0.98 17.23 11.85
CA SER A 590 0.07 18.31 12.21
C SER A 590 -0.84 18.69 11.04
N GLY A 591 -0.29 18.81 9.82
CA GLY A 591 -1.04 19.09 8.60
C GLY A 591 -2.09 18.02 8.30
N ILE A 592 -1.74 16.73 8.39
CA ILE A 592 -2.69 15.62 8.19
C ILE A 592 -3.83 15.67 9.22
N ARG A 593 -3.51 15.95 10.48
CA ARG A 593 -4.52 16.05 11.54
C ARG A 593 -5.55 17.14 11.25
N GLN A 594 -5.13 18.24 10.62
CA GLN A 594 -5.99 19.37 10.25
C GLN A 594 -6.79 19.16 8.96
N MET A 595 -6.47 18.13 8.16
CA MET A 595 -7.24 17.81 6.95
C MET A 595 -8.65 17.34 7.29
N VAL A 596 -9.57 17.53 6.34
CA VAL A 596 -10.93 16.97 6.40
C VAL A 596 -10.85 15.45 6.54
N PRO A 597 -11.56 14.83 7.50
CA PRO A 597 -11.63 13.38 7.64
C PRO A 597 -12.14 12.70 6.37
N VAL A 598 -11.56 11.56 6.04
CA VAL A 598 -12.00 10.74 4.90
C VAL A 598 -13.08 9.79 5.40
N SER A 599 -14.26 9.81 4.79
CA SER A 599 -15.35 8.91 5.16
C SER A 599 -15.02 7.46 4.76
N ASP A 600 -15.58 6.48 5.49
CA ASP A 600 -15.48 5.06 5.09
C ASP A 600 -15.99 4.86 3.64
N GLN A 601 -17.02 5.62 3.24
CA GLN A 601 -17.57 5.57 1.87
C GLN A 601 -16.54 6.01 0.82
N ASP A 602 -15.85 7.13 1.04
CA ASP A 602 -14.86 7.66 0.10
C ASP A 602 -13.65 6.73 0.02
N MET A 603 -13.21 6.20 1.17
CA MET A 603 -12.10 5.25 1.21
C MET A 603 -12.45 3.94 0.50
N ASN A 604 -13.65 3.42 0.72
CA ASN A 604 -14.14 2.21 0.05
C ASN A 604 -14.29 2.41 -1.46
N THR A 605 -14.73 3.59 -1.89
CA THR A 605 -14.82 3.95 -3.31
C THR A 605 -13.42 3.97 -3.94
N HIS A 606 -12.45 4.57 -3.25
CA HIS A 606 -11.05 4.57 -3.69
C HIS A 606 -10.48 3.15 -3.81
N LEU A 607 -10.68 2.31 -2.79
CA LEU A 607 -10.20 0.92 -2.79
C LEU A 607 -10.89 0.05 -3.85
N ALA A 608 -12.19 0.24 -4.08
CA ALA A 608 -12.92 -0.48 -5.12
C ALA A 608 -12.37 -0.15 -6.52
N GLU A 609 -12.03 1.12 -6.78
CA GLU A 609 -11.41 1.52 -8.04
C GLU A 609 -10.01 0.90 -8.20
N VAL A 610 -9.19 0.86 -7.14
CA VAL A 610 -7.90 0.17 -7.17
C VAL A 610 -8.09 -1.33 -7.41
N SER A 611 -9.05 -1.99 -6.74
CA SER A 611 -9.37 -3.41 -6.95
C SER A 611 -9.74 -3.68 -8.41
N ARG A 612 -10.62 -2.84 -8.99
CA ARG A 612 -11.07 -2.94 -10.38
C ARG A 612 -9.92 -2.85 -11.38
N GLN A 613 -8.96 -1.95 -11.16
CA GLN A 613 -7.80 -1.77 -12.03
C GLN A 613 -6.80 -2.95 -12.02
N HIS A 614 -6.87 -3.81 -10.99
CA HIS A 614 -5.89 -4.87 -10.76
C HIS A 614 -6.49 -6.30 -10.72
N THR A 615 -7.81 -6.45 -10.79
CA THR A 615 -8.51 -7.75 -10.69
C THR A 615 -8.01 -8.79 -11.69
N GLU A 616 -7.74 -8.41 -12.94
CA GLU A 616 -7.33 -9.36 -13.99
C GLU A 616 -5.82 -9.64 -14.00
N LYS A 617 -5.04 -8.97 -13.16
CA LYS A 617 -3.57 -9.10 -13.13
C LYS A 617 -3.07 -10.18 -12.18
N LEU A 618 -3.91 -10.67 -11.26
CA LEU A 618 -3.53 -11.58 -10.19
C LEU A 618 -4.27 -12.91 -10.31
N ASN A 619 -3.54 -14.02 -10.16
CA ASN A 619 -4.14 -15.35 -10.13
C ASN A 619 -4.63 -15.69 -8.72
N THR A 620 -5.89 -15.38 -8.44
CA THR A 620 -6.53 -15.63 -7.14
C THR A 620 -6.63 -17.11 -6.80
N GLN A 621 -6.75 -17.99 -7.79
CA GLN A 621 -6.86 -19.43 -7.58
C GLN A 621 -5.56 -20.02 -7.02
N VAL A 622 -4.40 -19.60 -7.54
CA VAL A 622 -3.09 -20.02 -7.01
C VAL A 622 -2.90 -19.50 -5.58
N ALA A 623 -3.26 -18.25 -5.31
CA ALA A 623 -3.19 -17.68 -3.97
C ALA A 623 -4.08 -18.44 -2.96
N LEU A 624 -5.33 -18.76 -3.34
CA LEU A 624 -6.24 -19.54 -2.50
C LEU A 624 -5.73 -20.96 -2.26
N HIS A 625 -5.10 -21.59 -3.25
CA HIS A 625 -4.50 -22.91 -3.08
C HIS A 625 -3.35 -22.88 -2.06
N HIS A 626 -2.45 -21.89 -2.15
CA HIS A 626 -1.40 -21.71 -1.14
C HIS A 626 -1.95 -21.39 0.24
N LEU A 627 -3.02 -20.60 0.34
CA LEU A 627 -3.69 -20.32 1.62
C LEU A 627 -4.29 -21.60 2.21
N TYR A 628 -4.91 -22.45 1.39
CA TYR A 628 -5.44 -23.74 1.84
C TYR A 628 -4.34 -24.66 2.36
N GLN A 629 -3.12 -24.63 1.79
CA GLN A 629 -2.00 -25.42 2.33
C GLN A 629 -1.70 -25.08 3.80
N TYR A 630 -1.82 -23.81 4.20
CA TYR A 630 -1.73 -23.41 5.61
C TYR A 630 -2.95 -23.88 6.41
N ALA A 631 -4.15 -23.71 5.87
CA ALA A 631 -5.38 -24.15 6.55
C ALA A 631 -5.39 -25.67 6.81
N SER A 632 -4.91 -26.47 5.86
CA SER A 632 -4.75 -27.92 5.99
C SER A 632 -3.65 -28.29 7.00
N LYS A 633 -2.52 -27.58 7.01
CA LYS A 633 -1.43 -27.81 7.98
C LYS A 633 -1.86 -27.56 9.44
N TYR A 634 -2.70 -26.57 9.69
CA TYR A 634 -3.17 -26.18 11.02
C TYR A 634 -4.65 -26.52 11.24
N TYR A 635 -5.16 -27.51 10.51
CA TYR A 635 -6.59 -27.81 10.42
C TYR A 635 -7.24 -28.02 11.78
N ASP A 636 -6.67 -28.86 12.64
CA ASP A 636 -7.24 -29.19 13.95
C ASP A 636 -7.34 -27.95 14.86
N ALA A 637 -6.32 -27.10 14.86
CA ALA A 637 -6.31 -25.86 15.65
C ALA A 637 -7.38 -24.88 15.14
N ILE A 638 -7.56 -24.75 13.83
CA ILE A 638 -8.58 -23.88 13.23
C ILE A 638 -9.98 -24.39 13.56
N ILE A 639 -10.22 -25.69 13.45
CA ILE A 639 -11.50 -26.32 13.80
C ILE A 639 -11.82 -26.08 15.27
N GLN A 640 -10.84 -26.30 16.17
CA GLN A 640 -11.02 -26.03 17.59
C GLN A 640 -11.40 -24.56 17.84
N SER A 641 -10.69 -23.59 17.23
CA SER A 641 -11.03 -22.17 17.40
C SER A 641 -12.42 -21.82 16.86
N LEU A 642 -12.83 -22.40 15.73
CA LEU A 642 -14.19 -22.21 15.17
C LEU A 642 -15.27 -22.84 16.06
N ASP A 643 -14.95 -23.94 16.73
CA ASP A 643 -15.81 -24.60 17.71
C ASP A 643 -15.74 -23.97 19.10
N GLU A 644 -14.88 -22.99 19.35
CA GLU A 644 -14.90 -22.17 20.57
C GLU A 644 -15.69 -20.88 20.37
N ASP A 645 -15.70 -20.32 19.14
CA ASP A 645 -16.41 -19.08 18.80
C ASP A 645 -17.94 -19.31 18.59
N PRO A 646 -18.82 -18.70 19.41
CA PRO A 646 -20.27 -18.79 19.25
C PRO A 646 -20.79 -18.26 17.90
N ALA A 647 -20.16 -17.22 17.33
CA ALA A 647 -20.58 -16.65 16.06
C ALA A 647 -20.24 -17.59 14.88
N ALA A 648 -19.11 -18.28 14.95
CA ALA A 648 -18.69 -19.29 13.98
C ALA A 648 -19.61 -20.52 14.00
N LYS A 649 -20.02 -20.97 15.19
CA LYS A 649 -21.01 -22.05 15.36
C LYS A 649 -22.36 -21.72 14.73
N ASN A 650 -22.88 -20.53 15.03
CA ASN A 650 -24.17 -20.06 14.49
C ASN A 650 -24.18 -20.03 12.96
N LYS A 651 -23.01 -19.82 12.32
CA LYS A 651 -22.85 -19.81 10.86
C LYS A 651 -22.37 -21.14 10.28
N GLN A 652 -22.23 -22.18 11.10
CA GLN A 652 -21.74 -23.51 10.72
C GLN A 652 -20.41 -23.48 9.94
N LEU A 653 -19.48 -22.61 10.37
CA LEU A 653 -18.21 -22.43 9.65
C LEU A 653 -17.31 -23.67 9.67
N THR A 654 -17.33 -24.43 10.76
CA THR A 654 -16.64 -25.72 10.92
C THR A 654 -17.03 -26.71 9.81
N LEU A 655 -18.35 -26.88 9.59
CA LEU A 655 -18.90 -27.75 8.56
C LEU A 655 -18.50 -27.28 7.15
N ARG A 656 -18.51 -25.97 6.90
CA ARG A 656 -18.09 -25.41 5.60
C ARG A 656 -16.61 -25.67 5.32
N LEU A 657 -15.74 -25.55 6.33
CA LEU A 657 -14.31 -25.84 6.16
C LEU A 657 -14.08 -27.33 5.89
N GLN A 658 -14.82 -28.22 6.57
CA GLN A 658 -14.81 -29.67 6.30
C GLN A 658 -15.23 -29.99 4.85
N GLN A 659 -16.28 -29.35 4.34
CA GLN A 659 -16.72 -29.50 2.94
C GLN A 659 -15.65 -29.05 1.95
N VAL A 660 -14.96 -27.94 2.23
CA VAL A 660 -13.84 -27.46 1.40
C VAL A 660 -12.69 -28.47 1.41
N ALA A 661 -12.34 -29.01 2.57
CA ALA A 661 -11.27 -30.00 2.70
C ALA A 661 -11.61 -31.30 1.96
N ALA A 662 -12.84 -31.81 2.10
CA ALA A 662 -13.32 -32.98 1.38
C ALA A 662 -13.25 -32.80 -0.15
N ALA A 663 -13.69 -31.63 -0.64
CA ALA A 663 -13.67 -31.30 -2.06
C ALA A 663 -12.25 -31.17 -2.65
N LEU A 664 -11.27 -30.73 -1.85
CA LEU A 664 -9.89 -30.51 -2.30
C LEU A 664 -9.01 -31.77 -2.14
N GLU A 665 -9.26 -32.60 -1.14
CA GLU A 665 -8.45 -33.78 -0.84
C GLU A 665 -8.97 -35.07 -1.51
N ASN A 666 -10.07 -35.02 -2.25
CA ASN A 666 -10.74 -36.18 -2.85
C ASN A 666 -10.98 -37.32 -1.83
N LYS A 667 -11.07 -36.98 -0.54
CA LYS A 667 -11.51 -37.92 0.49
C LYS A 667 -13.02 -37.84 0.52
N THR A 668 -13.68 -38.94 0.17
CA THR A 668 -15.06 -39.19 0.58
C THR A 668 -15.07 -39.13 2.11
N THR A 669 -15.40 -37.96 2.66
CA THR A 669 -15.79 -37.87 4.06
C THR A 669 -17.13 -38.57 4.17
N ASP A 670 -17.20 -39.62 4.99
CA ASP A 670 -18.45 -40.24 5.44
C ASP A 670 -19.23 -39.24 6.31
N LEU A 671 -19.75 -38.18 5.68
CA LEU A 671 -20.63 -37.18 6.26
C LEU A 671 -22.02 -37.30 5.62
#